data_AF-R0H1I5-F1
#
_entry.id   AF-R0H1I5-F1
#
_cell.length_a   1.000
_cell.length_b   1.000
_cell.length_c   1.000
_cell.angle_alpha   90.00
_cell.angle_beta   90.00
_cell.angle_gamma   90.00
#
_symmetry.space_group_name_H-M   'P 1'
#
loop_
_entity.id
_entity.type
_entity.pdbx_description
1 polymer ?
#
loop_
_entity_poly.entity_id
_entity_poly.type
_entity_poly.pdbx_seq_one_letter_code
_entity_poly.pdbx_strand_id
1 'polypeptide(L)'
;MRFKLNPSGFASLIKLVAHISLEPPLISGTGFLLRYTQNPRSFATQSTVTTSKEVPSEKSSVKRTRNGLRITPTVRKLAEEAMLDYFYSTRNLQYMVAESMSKNSPIFIDGLLKKVDCVTASEINQSITRYLRFHPVNEFEPFLESSGLNPTEYTHLIPSDKDFLDEEGFLLENHHVLCYSGVDPKKIGKIFIKAREVFGYETGVLASKIKAYEDLGMSRYFLAKLIVCSPGILVGNMNLELGKVLKTLKSLGFDFDWVMENLSEEASCDWSSVYRVLSLLRDICFDEKELCGLIRKCPRLIFENSGRWTVVLAGFETKHGSSRSELCSLFQKFQQIQVEECVSNLRHCFLFLKEIEMEDDEIHKVFRSHSWWLGSCRLKKTSSLLLYLKAGKARLCQVIQENPEEMKKWTMGSKVQPLPATEEKLESKSMKAQFLLYLGYKENSQEMEKALERFCGKGSELRERFNVLVSLGFKEKDVKEMVKVSPKILTQASDVLESKVNYLVKELGYPLSTLVDFPSCLKFTLQRMKLRFAMFSWLQARGKVGPKIKISTMLACSDKIFVMSLIRNPRFSRLLNWVSRAFAEAPFNTRVSGNPRSFATQSTLVDAELCGEKWGVRSRNEIRKMAQVAMFDYFYETRGLQFLVAESMSKNAPVFNDNLLRKLDGCDVDDEDEIVRSITRFLLFHPVNEFEPFLESLGLKPSEFSHLVPCDKMFLNEDAFLLENYHVFWNYGIGREKMGKIFSEARQVFGYETGVLASKIKAYEDLGFSRLFLSKLIVCSPTILIGSMNVRLAKVMEMLKSIGFGVDWVTENLSEEVSYDWSSMHSCLSLLRDICVDGNELRELIRMRPRLIFEDSGEWTLILAAFETKLGSSRSELSSLFQKLPQSQSLGKCLMNLRHCFLFLKDIEMEADEISKIFRLHSSWLGRTRLKQTSTLLINLKGGKRRLCQAIQENPEEMKKWIMGLRVQPLPATRCKVDSKSKTMKTQFLLDLGYEENSEEMERALKNFRGKGSELHERFNVLVSLGFTEEVVKDMVKACPSILSQASDILESKVNYLIDELGYPLSTLITFPTCLKYTLQRMKLRFAMFSWLQARGKADPKLAVSTILVCSDKFFATRFVNRHPDGPKHLEDLKKLLLCE
;
A
#
# COMPACT_ATOMS: atom_id res chain seq x y z
N MET A 1 25.23 30.47 -52.59
CA MET A 1 25.36 29.60 -51.39
C MET A 1 24.15 29.81 -50.48
N ARG A 2 23.25 28.83 -50.39
CA ARG A 2 22.19 28.71 -49.35
C ARG A 2 21.91 27.22 -49.18
N PHE A 3 22.65 26.54 -48.30
CA PHE A 3 22.29 25.16 -47.95
C PHE A 3 21.04 25.18 -47.09
N LYS A 4 19.99 24.48 -47.54
CA LYS A 4 18.72 24.41 -46.83
C LYS A 4 18.93 23.63 -45.54
N LEU A 5 18.60 24.25 -44.40
CA LEU A 5 18.20 23.49 -43.21
C LEU A 5 17.09 22.51 -43.63
N ASN A 6 17.14 21.28 -43.12
CA ASN A 6 16.17 20.24 -43.47
C ASN A 6 15.15 20.10 -42.33
N PRO A 7 14.02 20.85 -42.35
CA PRO A 7 13.11 20.96 -41.20
C PRO A 7 12.37 19.66 -40.89
N SER A 8 12.33 18.71 -41.82
CA SER A 8 11.65 17.41 -41.69
C SER A 8 12.16 16.58 -40.51
N GLY A 9 13.47 16.56 -40.26
CA GLY A 9 14.06 15.84 -39.13
C GLY A 9 13.61 16.43 -37.79
N PHE A 10 13.78 17.74 -37.59
CA PHE A 10 13.43 18.40 -36.33
C PHE A 10 11.90 18.44 -36.09
N ALA A 11 11.09 18.55 -37.14
CA ALA A 11 9.63 18.41 -37.03
C ALA A 11 9.20 16.97 -36.66
N SER A 12 9.93 15.95 -37.14
CA SER A 12 9.71 14.56 -36.75
C SER A 12 10.14 14.30 -35.31
N LEU A 13 11.23 14.92 -34.86
CA LEU A 13 11.72 14.92 -33.47
C LEU A 13 10.67 15.56 -32.53
N ILE A 14 10.08 16.69 -32.90
CA ILE A 14 8.98 17.32 -32.14
C ILE A 14 7.75 16.40 -32.08
N LYS A 15 7.37 15.73 -33.18
CA LYS A 15 6.29 14.71 -33.15
C LYS A 15 6.64 13.53 -32.24
N LEU A 16 7.88 13.05 -32.28
CA LEU A 16 8.37 11.95 -31.43
C LEU A 16 8.27 12.29 -29.94
N VAL A 17 8.63 13.52 -29.56
CA VAL A 17 8.50 14.05 -28.19
C VAL A 17 7.03 14.28 -27.81
N ALA A 18 6.18 14.75 -28.73
CA ALA A 18 4.77 15.02 -28.45
C ALA A 18 3.94 13.77 -28.08
N HIS A 19 4.40 12.57 -28.47
CA HIS A 19 3.79 11.30 -28.05
C HIS A 19 4.25 10.81 -26.66
N ILE A 20 5.16 11.53 -25.97
CA ILE A 20 5.58 11.21 -24.61
C ILE A 20 4.68 11.95 -23.61
N SER A 21 3.65 11.27 -23.11
CA SER A 21 2.80 11.79 -22.03
C SER A 21 3.64 12.17 -20.81
N LEU A 22 3.52 13.43 -20.36
CA LEU A 22 4.06 13.89 -19.08
C LEU A 22 3.17 13.42 -17.91
N GLU A 23 2.94 12.12 -17.82
CA GLU A 23 2.38 11.53 -16.61
C GLU A 23 3.34 11.73 -15.42
N PRO A 24 2.82 11.95 -14.20
CA PRO A 24 3.66 11.83 -13.01
C PRO A 24 4.12 10.36 -12.91
N PRO A 25 5.43 10.07 -12.81
CA PRO A 25 5.87 8.68 -12.70
C PRO A 25 5.24 8.05 -11.45
N LEU A 26 4.55 6.93 -11.66
CA LEU A 26 4.14 6.04 -10.58
C LEU A 26 5.40 5.66 -9.79
N ILE A 27 5.50 6.13 -8.54
CA ILE A 27 6.62 5.79 -7.67
C ILE A 27 6.43 4.34 -7.20
N SER A 28 6.88 3.39 -8.02
CA SER A 28 7.13 2.02 -7.62
C SER A 28 8.14 2.04 -6.46
N GLY A 29 7.65 1.73 -5.27
CA GLY A 29 8.28 2.12 -4.00
C GLY A 29 9.48 1.28 -3.54
N THR A 30 10.45 1.02 -4.42
CA THR A 30 11.73 0.34 -4.14
C THR A 30 12.78 0.85 -5.13
N GLY A 31 13.91 1.40 -4.65
CA GLY A 31 14.97 1.90 -5.56
C GLY A 31 15.92 2.99 -5.04
N PHE A 32 15.68 3.58 -3.86
CA PHE A 32 16.67 4.49 -3.25
C PHE A 32 17.75 3.71 -2.48
N LEU A 33 18.80 3.29 -3.19
CA LEU A 33 20.03 2.85 -2.55
C LEU A 33 20.68 4.03 -1.81
N LEU A 34 20.88 3.86 -0.51
CA LEU A 34 21.59 4.85 0.32
C LEU A 34 23.09 4.84 -0.03
N ARG A 35 23.52 5.80 -0.86
CA ARG A 35 24.95 6.17 -0.95
C ARG A 35 25.43 6.65 0.42
N TYR A 36 25.97 5.73 1.22
CA TYR A 36 26.56 6.04 2.51
C TYR A 36 27.88 6.81 2.29
N THR A 37 27.82 8.14 2.41
CA THR A 37 29.00 9.00 2.40
C THR A 37 29.82 8.80 3.68
N GLN A 38 30.72 7.82 3.67
CA GLN A 38 31.76 7.70 4.69
C GLN A 38 32.83 8.76 4.43
N ASN A 39 32.80 9.85 5.19
CA ASN A 39 33.93 10.78 5.24
C ASN A 39 35.11 10.11 5.94
N PRO A 40 36.32 10.10 5.34
CA PRO A 40 37.49 9.48 5.97
C PRO A 40 37.97 10.29 7.18
N ARG A 41 38.47 9.60 8.20
CA ARG A 41 39.36 10.16 9.21
C ARG A 41 40.58 9.27 9.38
N SER A 42 41.72 9.79 8.95
CA SER A 42 43.04 9.17 9.02
C SER A 42 43.64 9.22 10.42
N PHE A 43 44.09 8.09 10.94
CA PHE A 43 45.24 7.90 11.86
C PHE A 43 45.48 6.37 11.96
N ALA A 44 46.69 5.82 11.99
CA ALA A 44 48.00 6.30 11.52
C ALA A 44 48.88 5.06 11.25
N THR A 45 49.90 5.18 10.40
CA THR A 45 50.82 4.06 10.10
C THR A 45 51.84 3.83 11.21
N GLN A 46 52.09 2.58 11.59
CA GLN A 46 53.37 2.15 12.15
C GLN A 46 53.64 0.68 11.84
N SER A 47 54.91 0.27 11.90
CA SER A 47 55.44 -0.86 11.13
C SER A 47 56.08 -1.93 12.00
N THR A 48 56.17 -3.16 11.45
CA THR A 48 57.24 -4.16 11.64
C THR A 48 57.74 -4.51 13.05
N VAL A 49 57.72 -5.80 13.42
CA VAL A 49 58.93 -6.65 13.60
C VAL A 49 58.51 -8.04 14.14
N THR A 50 59.27 -9.06 13.78
CA THR A 50 59.14 -10.46 14.25
C THR A 50 59.71 -10.67 15.66
N THR A 51 59.11 -11.56 16.45
CA THR A 51 59.79 -12.75 17.02
C THR A 51 58.82 -13.74 17.68
N SER A 52 59.31 -14.97 17.91
CA SER A 52 58.71 -16.00 18.77
C SER A 52 58.63 -15.53 20.23
N LYS A 53 57.70 -16.02 21.07
CA LYS A 53 57.82 -17.34 21.70
C LYS A 53 56.56 -17.79 22.46
N GLU A 54 56.54 -19.10 22.74
CA GLU A 54 55.91 -19.78 23.89
C GLU A 54 54.38 -19.75 24.08
N VAL A 55 53.87 -20.92 24.48
CA VAL A 55 52.47 -21.16 24.89
C VAL A 55 52.38 -21.11 26.41
N PRO A 56 51.54 -20.23 26.99
CA PRO A 56 50.95 -20.45 28.30
C PRO A 56 49.62 -21.19 28.16
N SER A 57 49.40 -22.22 28.97
CA SER A 57 48.15 -22.98 29.02
C SER A 57 47.06 -22.28 29.85
N GLU A 58 46.55 -21.14 29.38
CA GLU A 58 45.44 -20.46 30.06
C GLU A 58 44.06 -21.00 29.68
N LYS A 59 43.40 -21.66 30.63
CA LYS A 59 41.96 -21.95 30.61
C LYS A 59 41.12 -20.68 30.89
N SER A 60 41.22 -19.65 30.05
CA SER A 60 40.56 -18.35 30.25
C SER A 60 39.16 -18.25 29.61
N SER A 61 38.23 -19.07 30.13
CA SER A 61 36.77 -18.92 30.09
C SER A 61 36.15 -18.08 28.95
N VAL A 62 35.52 -18.73 27.96
CA VAL A 62 34.60 -18.04 27.03
C VAL A 62 33.39 -17.52 27.82
N LYS A 63 33.40 -16.22 28.15
CA LYS A 63 32.24 -15.56 28.77
C LYS A 63 31.06 -15.57 27.79
N ARG A 64 30.04 -16.37 28.10
CA ARG A 64 28.75 -16.37 27.41
C ARG A 64 28.21 -14.95 27.23
N THR A 65 27.89 -14.60 25.99
CA THR A 65 26.78 -13.67 25.71
C THR A 65 25.66 -14.46 25.03
N ARG A 66 24.42 -13.99 25.16
CA ARG A 66 23.19 -14.81 25.14
C ARG A 66 22.71 -15.25 23.75
N ASN A 67 23.60 -15.28 22.75
CA ASN A 67 23.27 -15.30 21.31
C ASN A 67 24.31 -16.09 20.47
N GLY A 68 24.52 -17.39 20.73
CA GLY A 68 25.16 -18.34 19.80
C GLY A 68 26.66 -18.18 19.51
N LEU A 69 27.17 -19.00 18.58
CA LEU A 69 28.57 -19.04 18.15
C LEU A 69 28.86 -17.84 17.21
N ARG A 70 29.91 -17.05 17.51
CA ARG A 70 30.27 -15.89 16.70
C ARG A 70 30.78 -16.34 15.34
N ILE A 71 30.07 -16.00 14.26
CA ILE A 71 30.47 -16.34 12.89
C ILE A 71 31.77 -15.60 12.54
N THR A 72 32.89 -16.31 12.65
CA THR A 72 34.22 -15.89 12.16
C THR A 72 34.39 -16.33 10.69
N PRO A 73 35.39 -15.80 9.97
CA PRO A 73 35.72 -16.30 8.64
C PRO A 73 36.04 -17.82 8.62
N THR A 74 36.63 -18.35 9.68
CA THR A 74 36.88 -19.80 9.84
C THR A 74 35.59 -20.60 10.04
N VAL A 75 34.65 -20.10 10.85
CA VAL A 75 33.31 -20.71 11.04
C VAL A 75 32.54 -20.74 9.72
N ARG A 76 32.61 -19.68 8.92
CA ARG A 76 31.96 -19.64 7.61
C ARG A 76 32.63 -20.57 6.61
N LYS A 77 33.96 -20.57 6.47
CA LYS A 77 34.70 -21.45 5.54
C LYS A 77 34.41 -22.94 5.77
N LEU A 78 34.29 -23.38 7.03
CA LEU A 78 33.93 -24.77 7.37
C LEU A 78 32.47 -25.12 7.03
N ALA A 79 31.60 -24.11 6.87
CA ALA A 79 30.23 -24.27 6.38
C ALA A 79 30.17 -24.27 4.85
N GLU A 80 30.96 -23.42 4.18
CA GLU A 80 31.16 -23.43 2.73
C GLU A 80 31.67 -24.81 2.25
N GLU A 81 32.61 -25.42 2.98
CA GLU A 81 33.15 -26.74 2.68
C GLU A 81 32.12 -27.88 2.86
N ALA A 82 31.18 -27.74 3.79
CA ALA A 82 30.18 -28.78 4.08
C ALA A 82 28.94 -28.68 3.17
N MET A 83 28.54 -27.48 2.77
CA MET A 83 27.56 -27.29 1.71
C MET A 83 28.09 -27.79 0.36
N LEU A 84 29.40 -27.63 0.09
CA LEU A 84 30.03 -28.12 -1.13
C LEU A 84 29.95 -29.65 -1.21
N ASP A 85 30.34 -30.35 -0.14
CA ASP A 85 30.19 -31.82 -0.06
C ASP A 85 28.73 -32.28 -0.19
N TYR A 86 27.77 -31.56 0.38
CA TYR A 86 26.36 -31.89 0.18
C TYR A 86 25.92 -31.72 -1.29
N PHE A 87 26.12 -30.55 -1.88
CA PHE A 87 25.66 -30.30 -3.25
C PHE A 87 26.36 -31.18 -4.29
N TYR A 88 27.68 -31.39 -4.13
CA TYR A 88 28.46 -32.22 -5.04
C TYR A 88 28.25 -33.71 -4.78
N SER A 89 28.49 -34.19 -3.56
CA SER A 89 28.53 -35.62 -3.23
C SER A 89 27.17 -36.23 -2.90
N THR A 90 26.19 -35.44 -2.45
CA THR A 90 24.85 -35.94 -2.07
C THR A 90 23.77 -35.58 -3.10
N ARG A 91 23.82 -34.38 -3.68
CA ARG A 91 22.86 -33.92 -4.71
C ARG A 91 23.37 -34.04 -6.15
N ASN A 92 24.60 -34.54 -6.34
CA ASN A 92 25.22 -34.78 -7.65
C ASN A 92 25.26 -33.52 -8.57
N LEU A 93 25.21 -32.33 -7.99
CA LEU A 93 25.35 -31.07 -8.72
C LEU A 93 26.81 -30.91 -9.16
N GLN A 94 27.02 -30.39 -10.38
CA GLN A 94 28.37 -30.14 -10.91
C GLN A 94 29.20 -29.29 -9.94
N TYR A 95 30.46 -29.67 -9.72
CA TYR A 95 31.35 -29.07 -8.71
C TYR A 95 31.36 -27.54 -8.72
N MET A 96 31.40 -26.90 -9.91
CA MET A 96 31.40 -25.44 -10.05
C MET A 96 30.11 -24.77 -9.53
N VAL A 97 28.96 -25.45 -9.70
CA VAL A 97 27.65 -24.97 -9.24
C VAL A 97 27.55 -25.16 -7.73
N ALA A 98 27.90 -26.36 -7.24
CA ALA A 98 28.00 -26.68 -5.82
C ALA A 98 28.93 -25.72 -5.07
N GLU A 99 30.10 -25.41 -5.62
CA GLU A 99 31.09 -24.50 -5.03
C GLU A 99 30.59 -23.05 -5.00
N SER A 100 29.91 -22.58 -6.06
CA SER A 100 29.30 -21.25 -6.06
C SER A 100 28.19 -21.13 -5.03
N MET A 101 27.23 -22.07 -5.02
CA MET A 101 26.12 -22.15 -4.07
C MET A 101 26.59 -22.21 -2.61
N SER A 102 27.79 -22.78 -2.39
CA SER A 102 28.37 -22.96 -1.06
C SER A 102 29.25 -21.81 -0.58
N LYS A 103 29.87 -21.03 -1.49
CA LYS A 103 30.78 -19.92 -1.12
C LYS A 103 30.15 -18.54 -1.27
N ASN A 104 29.16 -18.40 -2.15
CA ASN A 104 28.64 -17.10 -2.57
C ASN A 104 27.27 -16.73 -1.97
N SER A 105 26.71 -17.59 -1.11
CA SER A 105 25.40 -17.40 -0.45
C SER A 105 25.53 -17.10 1.06
N PRO A 106 26.14 -15.98 1.48
CA PRO A 106 26.44 -15.72 2.89
C PRO A 106 25.22 -15.49 3.79
N ILE A 107 24.09 -15.04 3.26
CA ILE A 107 22.82 -14.87 3.99
C ILE A 107 22.15 -16.23 4.17
N PHE A 108 22.15 -17.08 3.14
CA PHE A 108 21.72 -18.48 3.23
C PHE A 108 22.62 -19.27 4.18
N ILE A 109 23.95 -19.16 4.10
CA ILE A 109 24.91 -19.81 5.01
C ILE A 109 24.74 -19.29 6.43
N ASP A 110 24.59 -17.97 6.62
CA ASP A 110 24.26 -17.42 7.94
C ASP A 110 22.84 -17.84 8.38
N GLY A 111 21.95 -18.23 7.47
CA GLY A 111 20.65 -18.84 7.74
C GLY A 111 20.78 -20.30 8.17
N LEU A 112 21.60 -21.07 7.47
CA LEU A 112 21.93 -22.47 7.73
C LEU A 112 22.67 -22.59 9.07
N LEU A 113 23.70 -21.79 9.33
CA LEU A 113 24.36 -21.66 10.65
C LEU A 113 23.42 -21.09 11.74
N LYS A 114 22.28 -20.49 11.38
CA LYS A 114 21.21 -20.17 12.34
C LYS A 114 20.25 -21.35 12.57
N LYS A 115 20.18 -22.31 11.64
CA LYS A 115 19.41 -23.57 11.68
C LYS A 115 20.25 -24.79 12.15
N VAL A 116 21.59 -24.75 12.17
CA VAL A 116 22.50 -25.83 12.58
C VAL A 116 23.00 -25.61 14.01
N ASP A 117 23.00 -26.65 14.84
CA ASP A 117 23.63 -26.62 16.17
C ASP A 117 25.06 -27.14 16.08
N CYS A 118 26.02 -26.29 16.45
CA CYS A 118 27.45 -26.59 16.51
C CYS A 118 28.04 -25.93 17.75
N VAL A 119 28.73 -26.71 18.61
CA VAL A 119 29.24 -26.23 19.90
C VAL A 119 30.66 -25.67 19.76
N THR A 120 31.46 -26.26 18.87
CA THR A 120 32.82 -25.84 18.52
C THR A 120 32.98 -25.65 17.01
N ALA A 121 34.00 -24.90 16.59
CA ALA A 121 34.28 -24.68 15.17
C ALA A 121 34.62 -25.99 14.43
N SER A 122 35.31 -26.92 15.09
CA SER A 122 35.67 -28.24 14.58
C SER A 122 34.49 -29.14 14.23
N GLU A 123 33.32 -28.90 14.82
CA GLU A 123 32.11 -29.71 14.59
C GLU A 123 31.24 -29.19 13.45
N ILE A 124 31.49 -27.98 12.94
CA ILE A 124 30.62 -27.29 11.96
C ILE A 124 30.38 -28.15 10.73
N ASN A 125 31.44 -28.68 10.12
CA ASN A 125 31.33 -29.44 8.88
C ASN A 125 30.49 -30.71 9.09
N GLN A 126 30.80 -31.51 10.11
CA GLN A 126 29.99 -32.68 10.47
C GLN A 126 28.55 -32.31 10.85
N SER A 127 28.33 -31.18 11.54
CA SER A 127 27.00 -30.73 11.93
C SER A 127 26.18 -30.28 10.72
N ILE A 128 26.81 -29.72 9.69
CA ILE A 128 26.15 -29.34 8.42
C ILE A 128 25.90 -30.56 7.54
N THR A 129 26.82 -31.52 7.44
CA THR A 129 26.56 -32.76 6.69
C THR A 129 25.50 -33.62 7.40
N ARG A 130 25.49 -33.68 8.74
CA ARG A 130 24.40 -34.30 9.52
C ARG A 130 23.10 -33.51 9.48
N TYR A 131 23.18 -32.18 9.32
CA TYR A 131 22.03 -31.35 8.99
C TYR A 131 21.51 -31.85 7.63
N LEU A 132 22.16 -31.51 6.52
CA LEU A 132 21.61 -31.60 5.14
C LEU A 132 21.23 -33.01 4.64
N ARG A 133 21.77 -34.10 5.22
CA ARG A 133 21.43 -35.50 4.83
C ARG A 133 19.95 -35.82 5.04
N PHE A 134 19.49 -35.56 6.26
CA PHE A 134 18.07 -35.49 6.55
C PHE A 134 17.64 -34.09 6.10
N HIS A 135 16.42 -33.86 5.61
CA HIS A 135 16.01 -32.47 5.31
C HIS A 135 16.84 -31.81 4.19
N PRO A 136 16.56 -32.14 2.91
CA PRO A 136 17.02 -31.33 1.80
C PRO A 136 16.77 -29.83 2.02
N VAL A 137 17.66 -29.01 1.46
CA VAL A 137 17.43 -27.57 1.30
C VAL A 137 16.73 -27.33 -0.02
N ASN A 138 15.79 -26.37 -0.05
CA ASN A 138 15.32 -25.81 -1.31
C ASN A 138 16.53 -25.17 -2.01
N GLU A 139 16.96 -25.76 -3.12
CA GLU A 139 18.20 -25.41 -3.81
C GLU A 139 18.09 -24.05 -4.53
N PHE A 140 16.88 -23.56 -4.81
CA PHE A 140 16.67 -22.24 -5.40
C PHE A 140 17.09 -21.10 -4.46
N GLU A 141 16.96 -21.24 -3.13
CA GLU A 141 17.47 -20.22 -2.19
C GLU A 141 19.00 -20.00 -2.35
N PRO A 142 19.89 -20.99 -2.14
CA PRO A 142 21.33 -20.82 -2.29
C PRO A 142 21.75 -20.64 -3.75
N PHE A 143 20.99 -21.14 -4.73
CA PHE A 143 21.25 -20.86 -6.15
C PHE A 143 21.03 -19.40 -6.50
N LEU A 144 19.87 -18.83 -6.18
CA LEU A 144 19.54 -17.43 -6.52
C LEU A 144 20.39 -16.44 -5.71
N GLU A 145 20.74 -16.78 -4.46
CA GLU A 145 21.63 -15.96 -3.65
C GLU A 145 23.10 -16.00 -4.10
N SER A 146 23.66 -17.19 -4.38
CA SER A 146 25.01 -17.28 -4.98
C SER A 146 25.08 -16.64 -6.35
N SER A 147 23.94 -16.61 -7.04
CA SER A 147 23.77 -15.90 -8.31
C SER A 147 23.60 -14.38 -8.16
N GLY A 148 23.69 -13.84 -6.94
CA GLY A 148 23.82 -12.41 -6.64
C GLY A 148 22.53 -11.67 -6.31
N LEU A 149 21.44 -12.37 -5.96
CA LEU A 149 20.19 -11.74 -5.53
C LEU A 149 20.08 -11.63 -4.01
N ASN A 150 19.48 -10.54 -3.53
CA ASN A 150 19.10 -10.40 -2.12
C ASN A 150 17.75 -11.12 -1.87
N PRO A 151 17.46 -11.59 -0.63
CA PRO A 151 16.21 -12.30 -0.33
C PRO A 151 14.93 -11.61 -0.84
N THR A 152 14.81 -10.30 -0.63
CA THR A 152 13.66 -9.50 -1.12
C THR A 152 13.47 -9.52 -2.63
N GLU A 153 14.51 -9.85 -3.39
CA GLU A 153 14.50 -9.92 -4.86
C GLU A 153 14.22 -11.35 -5.36
N TYR A 154 14.46 -12.40 -4.56
CA TYR A 154 14.27 -13.79 -4.98
C TYR A 154 13.12 -14.56 -4.29
N THR A 155 12.59 -14.12 -3.13
CA THR A 155 11.50 -14.84 -2.42
C THR A 155 10.24 -15.06 -3.27
N HIS A 156 9.99 -14.23 -4.29
CA HIS A 156 8.85 -14.35 -5.21
C HIS A 156 9.17 -15.10 -6.52
N LEU A 157 10.39 -15.65 -6.63
CA LEU A 157 10.90 -16.35 -7.81
C LEU A 157 11.15 -17.84 -7.56
N ILE A 158 11.35 -18.24 -6.30
CA ILE A 158 11.38 -19.64 -5.86
C ILE A 158 10.05 -20.31 -6.26
N PRO A 159 10.05 -21.48 -6.93
CA PRO A 159 8.84 -22.25 -7.19
C PRO A 159 8.16 -22.67 -5.88
N SER A 160 6.82 -22.65 -5.84
CA SER A 160 6.06 -23.17 -4.68
C SER A 160 5.89 -24.69 -4.69
N ASP A 161 6.29 -25.32 -5.79
CA ASP A 161 6.05 -26.71 -6.19
C ASP A 161 7.35 -27.51 -6.42
N LYS A 162 8.53 -26.87 -6.28
CA LYS A 162 9.84 -27.47 -6.55
C LYS A 162 10.87 -27.03 -5.52
N ASP A 163 11.66 -27.99 -5.06
CA ASP A 163 12.74 -27.80 -4.10
C ASP A 163 14.13 -28.00 -4.72
N PHE A 164 14.22 -28.60 -5.91
CA PHE A 164 15.51 -28.94 -6.51
C PHE A 164 15.72 -28.38 -7.93
N LEU A 165 16.99 -28.15 -8.30
CA LEU A 165 17.35 -27.51 -9.57
C LEU A 165 17.21 -28.44 -10.78
N ASP A 166 17.20 -29.75 -10.56
CA ASP A 166 16.89 -30.78 -11.56
C ASP A 166 15.39 -30.90 -11.85
N GLU A 167 14.51 -30.54 -10.91
CA GLU A 167 13.05 -30.44 -11.13
C GLU A 167 12.67 -29.29 -12.10
N GLU A 168 13.53 -28.29 -12.32
CA GLU A 168 13.38 -27.27 -13.37
C GLU A 168 14.16 -27.63 -14.67
N GLY A 169 14.41 -28.92 -14.90
CA GLY A 169 14.72 -29.48 -16.22
C GLY A 169 16.04 -29.00 -16.84
N PHE A 170 15.96 -27.93 -17.65
CA PHE A 170 17.13 -27.35 -18.33
C PHE A 170 17.86 -26.27 -17.51
N LEU A 171 17.40 -25.95 -16.30
CA LEU A 171 17.95 -24.88 -15.45
C LEU A 171 19.46 -25.00 -15.25
N LEU A 172 19.94 -26.17 -14.83
CA LEU A 172 21.35 -26.43 -14.56
C LEU A 172 22.21 -26.42 -15.83
N GLU A 173 21.69 -26.92 -16.95
CA GLU A 173 22.39 -26.88 -18.24
C GLU A 173 22.56 -25.44 -18.72
N ASN A 174 21.48 -24.65 -18.72
CA ASN A 174 21.52 -23.25 -19.13
C ASN A 174 22.38 -22.40 -18.20
N HIS A 175 22.37 -22.67 -16.89
CA HIS A 175 23.32 -22.08 -15.94
C HIS A 175 24.78 -22.41 -16.30
N HIS A 176 25.10 -23.68 -16.60
CA HIS A 176 26.43 -24.08 -17.03
C HIS A 176 26.85 -23.39 -18.34
N VAL A 177 25.94 -23.27 -19.32
CA VAL A 177 26.20 -22.54 -20.57
C VAL A 177 26.48 -21.06 -20.33
N LEU A 178 25.78 -20.40 -19.41
CA LEU A 178 26.07 -19.02 -19.01
C LEU A 178 27.46 -18.89 -18.36
N CYS A 179 27.80 -19.76 -17.40
CA CYS A 179 29.13 -19.81 -16.79
C CYS A 179 30.23 -20.03 -17.85
N TYR A 180 30.03 -20.97 -18.78
CA TYR A 180 31.00 -21.29 -19.83
C TYR A 180 31.17 -20.15 -20.86
N SER A 181 30.15 -19.31 -21.05
CA SER A 181 30.25 -18.07 -21.84
C SER A 181 31.05 -16.96 -21.14
N GLY A 182 31.43 -17.15 -19.87
CA GLY A 182 32.21 -16.20 -19.07
C GLY A 182 31.38 -15.32 -18.14
N VAL A 183 30.07 -15.56 -18.00
CA VAL A 183 29.23 -14.84 -17.03
C VAL A 183 29.66 -15.25 -15.62
N ASP A 184 30.04 -14.27 -14.80
CA ASP A 184 30.26 -14.44 -13.36
C ASP A 184 28.98 -15.00 -12.72
N PRO A 185 29.02 -16.16 -12.03
CA PRO A 185 27.86 -16.74 -11.35
C PRO A 185 27.07 -15.70 -10.54
N LYS A 186 27.75 -14.79 -9.83
CA LYS A 186 27.18 -13.71 -9.00
C LYS A 186 26.37 -12.66 -9.76
N LYS A 187 26.20 -12.83 -11.07
CA LYS A 187 25.43 -11.97 -11.94
C LYS A 187 24.31 -12.73 -12.67
N ILE A 188 24.27 -14.06 -12.59
CA ILE A 188 23.25 -14.91 -13.22
C ILE A 188 21.86 -14.67 -12.62
N GLY A 189 21.77 -14.27 -11.36
CA GLY A 189 20.50 -13.99 -10.70
C GLY A 189 19.79 -12.79 -11.33
N LYS A 190 20.54 -11.77 -11.77
CA LYS A 190 20.00 -10.64 -12.54
C LYS A 190 19.44 -11.08 -13.89
N ILE A 191 19.97 -12.16 -14.47
CA ILE A 191 19.44 -12.82 -15.67
C ILE A 191 18.14 -13.55 -15.31
N PHE A 192 18.11 -14.31 -14.20
CA PHE A 192 16.94 -15.04 -13.72
C PHE A 192 15.73 -14.12 -13.47
N ILE A 193 15.90 -12.96 -12.82
CA ILE A 193 14.79 -11.99 -12.64
C ILE A 193 14.27 -11.46 -13.99
N LYS A 194 15.18 -11.09 -14.91
CA LYS A 194 14.84 -10.30 -16.11
C LYS A 194 14.53 -11.15 -17.34
N ALA A 195 14.83 -12.45 -17.30
CA ALA A 195 14.77 -13.35 -18.45
C ALA A 195 14.69 -14.83 -18.01
N ARG A 196 13.81 -15.19 -17.06
CA ARG A 196 13.66 -16.58 -16.56
C ARG A 196 13.50 -17.63 -17.68
N GLU A 197 12.85 -17.28 -18.78
CA GLU A 197 12.70 -18.10 -19.99
C GLU A 197 14.03 -18.70 -20.50
N VAL A 198 15.16 -17.99 -20.33
CA VAL A 198 16.50 -18.43 -20.75
C VAL A 198 16.94 -19.73 -20.08
N PHE A 199 16.42 -20.02 -18.88
CA PHE A 199 16.77 -21.21 -18.11
C PHE A 199 15.90 -22.43 -18.45
N GLY A 200 14.74 -22.21 -19.08
CA GLY A 200 13.84 -23.26 -19.58
C GLY A 200 14.09 -23.67 -21.04
N TYR A 201 15.17 -23.21 -21.67
CA TYR A 201 15.50 -23.55 -23.06
C TYR A 201 16.08 -24.96 -23.19
N GLU A 202 15.62 -25.71 -24.19
CA GLU A 202 16.10 -27.06 -24.50
C GLU A 202 17.61 -27.10 -24.77
N THR A 203 18.18 -28.29 -24.56
CA THR A 203 19.62 -28.59 -24.67
C THR A 203 20.27 -27.97 -25.91
N GLY A 204 21.33 -27.18 -25.69
CA GLY A 204 22.08 -26.50 -26.76
C GLY A 204 21.41 -25.27 -27.43
N VAL A 205 20.14 -24.96 -27.15
CA VAL A 205 19.47 -23.76 -27.71
C VAL A 205 20.13 -22.47 -27.22
N LEU A 206 20.46 -22.38 -25.92
CA LEU A 206 21.15 -21.23 -25.36
C LEU A 206 22.58 -21.09 -25.87
N ALA A 207 23.31 -22.21 -26.00
CA ALA A 207 24.65 -22.21 -26.57
C ALA A 207 24.65 -21.69 -28.02
N SER A 208 23.65 -22.09 -28.81
CA SER A 208 23.45 -21.61 -30.19
C SER A 208 23.15 -20.11 -30.25
N LYS A 209 22.34 -19.58 -29.33
CA LYS A 209 22.06 -18.14 -29.21
C LYS A 209 23.30 -17.33 -28.84
N ILE A 210 24.12 -17.80 -27.92
CA ILE A 210 25.38 -17.14 -27.52
C ILE A 210 26.37 -17.16 -28.68
N LYS A 211 26.54 -18.33 -29.33
CA LYS A 211 27.41 -18.48 -30.50
C LYS A 211 27.01 -17.53 -31.64
N ALA A 212 25.72 -17.34 -31.91
CA ALA A 212 25.26 -16.39 -32.92
C ALA A 212 25.70 -14.92 -32.67
N TYR A 213 26.04 -14.56 -31.42
CA TYR A 213 26.68 -13.28 -31.12
C TYR A 213 28.23 -13.34 -31.13
N GLU A 214 28.85 -14.49 -30.83
CA GLU A 214 30.29 -14.71 -31.08
C GLU A 214 30.60 -14.57 -32.59
N ASP A 215 29.76 -15.16 -33.45
CA ASP A 215 29.84 -15.10 -34.91
C ASP A 215 29.66 -13.66 -35.47
N LEU A 216 29.11 -12.73 -34.68
CA LEU A 216 29.07 -11.29 -34.98
C LEU A 216 30.38 -10.55 -34.61
N GLY A 217 31.41 -11.28 -34.17
CA GLY A 217 32.73 -10.78 -33.81
C GLY A 217 32.83 -10.24 -32.39
N MET A 218 31.90 -10.57 -31.49
CA MET A 218 31.95 -10.17 -30.09
C MET A 218 32.83 -11.13 -29.29
N SER A 219 33.70 -10.60 -28.42
CA SER A 219 34.50 -11.43 -27.51
C SER A 219 33.62 -12.05 -26.41
N ARG A 220 34.00 -13.21 -25.88
CA ARG A 220 33.31 -13.82 -24.72
C ARG A 220 33.24 -12.87 -23.52
N TYR A 221 34.31 -12.09 -23.28
CA TYR A 221 34.33 -11.08 -22.23
C TYR A 221 33.31 -9.96 -22.44
N PHE A 222 33.18 -9.46 -23.68
CA PHE A 222 32.12 -8.52 -24.04
C PHE A 222 30.74 -9.14 -23.82
N LEU A 223 30.51 -10.36 -24.31
CA LEU A 223 29.24 -11.06 -24.24
C LEU A 223 28.79 -11.34 -22.80
N ALA A 224 29.69 -11.83 -21.96
CA ALA A 224 29.41 -12.08 -20.55
C ALA A 224 28.86 -10.83 -19.84
N LYS A 225 29.50 -9.67 -20.04
CA LYS A 225 29.05 -8.40 -19.44
C LYS A 225 27.77 -7.88 -20.13
N LEU A 226 27.65 -8.02 -21.45
CA LEU A 226 26.46 -7.63 -22.21
C LEU A 226 25.21 -8.38 -21.77
N ILE A 227 25.32 -9.71 -21.58
CA ILE A 227 24.25 -10.60 -21.10
C ILE A 227 23.76 -10.16 -19.72
N VAL A 228 24.65 -9.79 -18.79
CA VAL A 228 24.27 -9.28 -17.47
C VAL A 228 23.56 -7.93 -17.54
N CYS A 229 24.06 -7.01 -18.37
CA CYS A 229 23.47 -5.68 -18.55
C CYS A 229 22.13 -5.72 -19.29
N SER A 230 21.90 -6.71 -20.16
CA SER A 230 20.67 -6.86 -20.94
C SER A 230 20.30 -8.34 -21.17
N PRO A 231 19.76 -9.05 -20.15
CA PRO A 231 19.41 -10.46 -20.25
C PRO A 231 18.45 -10.80 -21.41
N GLY A 232 17.56 -9.86 -21.76
CA GLY A 232 16.60 -9.99 -22.85
C GLY A 232 17.20 -10.13 -24.25
N ILE A 233 18.52 -10.00 -24.45
CA ILE A 233 19.16 -10.30 -25.75
C ILE A 233 19.20 -11.81 -26.07
N LEU A 234 19.00 -12.65 -25.06
CA LEU A 234 18.92 -14.11 -25.18
C LEU A 234 17.47 -14.59 -25.39
N VAL A 235 16.48 -13.74 -25.09
CA VAL A 235 15.05 -14.07 -25.16
C VAL A 235 14.55 -13.91 -26.61
N GLY A 236 13.88 -14.95 -27.14
CA GLY A 236 13.35 -14.94 -28.50
C GLY A 236 14.45 -14.95 -29.59
N ASN A 237 14.21 -14.20 -30.67
CA ASN A 237 15.14 -14.09 -31.82
C ASN A 237 16.21 -13.01 -31.57
N MET A 238 17.31 -13.04 -32.35
CA MET A 238 18.43 -12.09 -32.21
C MET A 238 17.97 -10.63 -32.13
N ASN A 239 18.56 -9.87 -31.20
CA ASN A 239 18.15 -8.49 -30.94
C ASN A 239 18.61 -7.54 -32.07
N LEU A 240 17.71 -7.25 -33.00
CA LEU A 240 17.98 -6.41 -34.18
C LEU A 240 18.37 -4.97 -33.80
N GLU A 241 17.86 -4.43 -32.70
CA GLU A 241 18.21 -3.06 -32.25
C GLU A 241 19.63 -3.00 -31.70
N LEU A 242 20.07 -4.00 -30.92
CA LEU A 242 21.47 -4.15 -30.52
C LEU A 242 22.40 -4.17 -31.75
N GLY A 243 22.04 -4.92 -32.79
CA GLY A 243 22.78 -4.94 -34.06
C GLY A 243 22.90 -3.56 -34.72
N LYS A 244 21.81 -2.77 -34.74
CA LYS A 244 21.82 -1.39 -35.24
C LYS A 244 22.67 -0.45 -34.38
N VAL A 245 22.60 -0.57 -33.05
CA VAL A 245 23.39 0.21 -32.09
C VAL A 245 24.88 -0.06 -32.28
N LEU A 246 25.29 -1.32 -32.28
CA LEU A 246 26.70 -1.69 -32.43
C LEU A 246 27.24 -1.31 -33.82
N LYS A 247 26.47 -1.49 -34.89
CA LYS A 247 26.84 -1.01 -36.23
C LYS A 247 27.01 0.52 -36.27
N THR A 248 26.16 1.26 -35.58
CA THR A 248 26.20 2.73 -35.48
C THR A 248 27.41 3.22 -34.68
N LEU A 249 27.71 2.58 -33.55
CA LEU A 249 28.87 2.94 -32.73
C LEU A 249 30.19 2.57 -33.44
N LYS A 250 30.23 1.43 -34.13
CA LYS A 250 31.38 1.01 -34.96
C LYS A 250 31.64 1.95 -36.13
N SER A 251 30.61 2.50 -36.80
CA SER A 251 30.82 3.53 -37.82
C SER A 251 31.31 4.87 -37.27
N LEU A 252 31.04 5.16 -35.98
CA LEU A 252 31.52 6.37 -35.28
C LEU A 252 32.90 6.19 -34.63
N GLY A 253 33.60 5.06 -34.86
CA GLY A 253 34.93 4.82 -34.29
C GLY A 253 34.92 4.43 -32.80
N PHE A 254 33.87 3.73 -32.37
CA PHE A 254 33.81 3.05 -31.08
C PHE A 254 33.80 1.52 -31.29
N ASP A 255 34.74 0.84 -30.66
CA ASP A 255 34.82 -0.61 -30.61
C ASP A 255 33.90 -1.21 -29.52
N PHE A 256 33.90 -2.54 -29.42
CA PHE A 256 33.12 -3.25 -28.41
C PHE A 256 33.65 -2.96 -26.99
N ASP A 257 34.96 -2.79 -26.80
CA ASP A 257 35.56 -2.58 -25.49
C ASP A 257 35.15 -1.21 -24.91
N TRP A 258 35.14 -0.15 -25.70
CA TRP A 258 34.61 1.17 -25.28
C TRP A 258 33.13 1.10 -24.90
N VAL A 259 32.30 0.35 -25.64
CA VAL A 259 30.89 0.14 -25.26
C VAL A 259 30.79 -0.59 -23.92
N MET A 260 31.67 -1.56 -23.69
CA MET A 260 31.72 -2.39 -22.49
C MET A 260 32.24 -1.65 -21.26
N GLU A 261 33.17 -0.70 -21.39
CA GLU A 261 33.56 0.23 -20.33
C GLU A 261 32.37 1.07 -19.83
N ASN A 262 31.47 1.46 -20.73
CA ASN A 262 30.42 2.45 -20.48
C ASN A 262 29.04 1.87 -20.15
N LEU A 263 28.88 0.54 -20.20
CA LEU A 263 27.69 -0.17 -19.71
C LEU A 263 27.74 -0.36 -18.19
N SER A 264 26.65 0.04 -17.52
CA SER A 264 26.44 -0.23 -16.08
C SER A 264 25.83 -1.61 -15.86
N GLU A 265 26.42 -2.40 -14.97
CA GLU A 265 25.90 -3.70 -14.53
C GLU A 265 24.75 -3.58 -13.50
N GLU A 266 24.40 -2.38 -13.07
CA GLU A 266 23.30 -2.12 -12.12
C GLU A 266 21.96 -1.92 -12.84
N ALA A 267 21.97 -1.25 -14.00
CA ALA A 267 20.76 -0.89 -14.75
C ALA A 267 20.53 -1.83 -15.96
N SER A 268 19.26 -2.09 -16.30
CA SER A 268 18.92 -2.79 -17.54
C SER A 268 19.17 -1.90 -18.77
N CYS A 269 19.85 -2.42 -19.78
CA CYS A 269 19.99 -1.75 -21.08
C CYS A 269 18.86 -2.18 -22.04
N ASP A 270 18.04 -1.22 -22.46
CA ASP A 270 17.01 -1.32 -23.50
C ASP A 270 17.58 -0.76 -24.81
N TRP A 271 17.94 -1.65 -25.72
CA TRP A 271 18.58 -1.31 -26.99
C TRP A 271 17.68 -0.53 -27.96
N SER A 272 16.35 -0.60 -27.82
CA SER A 272 15.45 0.26 -28.60
C SER A 272 15.50 1.70 -28.09
N SER A 273 15.50 1.91 -26.78
CA SER A 273 15.73 3.24 -26.18
C SER A 273 17.11 3.79 -26.57
N VAL A 274 18.17 2.98 -26.46
CA VAL A 274 19.54 3.35 -26.87
C VAL A 274 19.62 3.73 -28.36
N TYR A 275 18.99 2.96 -29.26
CA TYR A 275 18.98 3.28 -30.69
C TYR A 275 18.21 4.58 -31.00
N ARG A 276 17.08 4.82 -30.34
CA ARG A 276 16.34 6.10 -30.44
C ARG A 276 17.18 7.27 -29.95
N VAL A 277 17.96 7.09 -28.87
CA VAL A 277 18.82 8.13 -28.30
C VAL A 277 20.04 8.41 -29.20
N LEU A 278 20.65 7.39 -29.80
CA LEU A 278 21.69 7.57 -30.82
C LEU A 278 21.17 8.30 -32.07
N SER A 279 19.94 7.98 -32.49
CA SER A 279 19.27 8.68 -33.59
C SER A 279 18.97 10.14 -33.22
N LEU A 280 18.43 10.39 -32.04
CA LEU A 280 18.18 11.73 -31.48
C LEU A 280 19.46 12.57 -31.39
N LEU A 281 20.57 11.98 -30.94
CA LEU A 281 21.86 12.69 -30.89
C LEU A 281 22.44 12.97 -32.28
N ARG A 282 22.24 12.07 -33.27
CA ARG A 282 22.56 12.34 -34.69
C ARG A 282 21.68 13.44 -35.30
N ASP A 283 20.42 13.55 -34.86
CA ASP A 283 19.52 14.65 -35.19
C ASP A 283 19.82 15.95 -34.40
N ILE A 284 20.82 15.94 -33.50
CA ILE A 284 21.26 17.10 -32.72
C ILE A 284 22.68 17.57 -33.10
N CYS A 285 23.68 16.69 -33.18
CA CYS A 285 25.05 17.04 -33.58
C CYS A 285 25.13 17.31 -35.09
N PHE A 286 25.84 18.36 -35.53
CA PHE A 286 25.85 18.81 -36.93
C PHE A 286 26.64 17.89 -37.86
N ASP A 287 27.63 17.16 -37.36
CA ASP A 287 28.37 16.14 -38.09
C ASP A 287 28.76 14.95 -37.19
N GLU A 288 29.28 13.88 -37.80
CA GLU A 288 29.65 12.65 -37.08
C GLU A 288 30.90 12.79 -36.19
N LYS A 289 31.76 13.81 -36.41
CA LYS A 289 32.89 14.11 -35.53
C LYS A 289 32.42 14.84 -34.27
N GLU A 290 31.47 15.76 -34.38
CA GLU A 290 30.80 16.36 -33.23
C GLU A 290 30.03 15.30 -32.43
N LEU A 291 29.31 14.40 -33.11
CA LEU A 291 28.61 13.28 -32.47
C LEU A 291 29.58 12.36 -31.73
N CYS A 292 30.65 11.90 -32.39
CA CYS A 292 31.70 11.09 -31.75
C CYS A 292 32.34 11.85 -30.57
N GLY A 293 32.67 13.12 -30.74
CA GLY A 293 33.24 13.98 -29.71
C GLY A 293 32.32 14.20 -28.50
N LEU A 294 31.00 14.26 -28.70
CA LEU A 294 30.03 14.33 -27.62
C LEU A 294 29.91 12.98 -26.90
N ILE A 295 29.74 11.89 -27.64
CA ILE A 295 29.60 10.53 -27.10
C ILE A 295 30.83 10.13 -26.29
N ARG A 296 32.03 10.47 -26.76
CA ARG A 296 33.31 10.19 -26.07
C ARG A 296 33.52 11.04 -24.82
N LYS A 297 32.87 12.20 -24.72
CA LYS A 297 32.90 13.08 -23.52
C LYS A 297 31.82 12.75 -22.49
N CYS A 298 30.62 12.38 -22.94
CA CYS A 298 29.49 12.07 -22.05
C CYS A 298 28.72 10.81 -22.50
N PRO A 299 29.33 9.61 -22.35
CA PRO A 299 28.69 8.33 -22.69
C PRO A 299 27.40 8.06 -21.89
N ARG A 300 27.27 8.70 -20.72
CA ARG A 300 26.06 8.66 -19.88
C ARG A 300 24.80 9.08 -20.64
N LEU A 301 24.91 9.99 -21.62
CA LEU A 301 23.77 10.41 -22.45
C LEU A 301 23.10 9.25 -23.19
N ILE A 302 23.83 8.17 -23.47
CA ILE A 302 23.31 6.98 -24.18
C ILE A 302 22.99 5.85 -23.21
N PHE A 303 23.87 5.57 -22.24
CA PHE A 303 23.76 4.37 -21.41
C PHE A 303 23.03 4.59 -20.06
N GLU A 304 22.98 5.82 -19.52
CA GLU A 304 22.33 6.09 -18.23
C GLU A 304 20.81 5.91 -18.36
N ASN A 305 20.26 4.89 -17.67
CA ASN A 305 18.88 4.44 -17.81
C ASN A 305 18.45 4.26 -19.27
N SER A 306 19.33 3.67 -20.10
CA SER A 306 19.15 3.50 -21.55
C SER A 306 18.91 4.81 -22.32
N GLY A 307 19.46 5.93 -21.80
CA GLY A 307 19.34 7.27 -22.37
C GLY A 307 17.94 7.88 -22.25
N ARG A 308 17.01 7.26 -21.52
CA ARG A 308 15.62 7.75 -21.35
C ARG A 308 15.58 9.16 -20.79
N TRP A 309 16.45 9.48 -19.82
CA TRP A 309 16.55 10.84 -19.27
C TRP A 309 17.10 11.85 -20.28
N THR A 310 17.91 11.43 -21.25
CA THR A 310 18.39 12.28 -22.36
C THR A 310 17.24 12.65 -23.29
N VAL A 311 16.32 11.73 -23.58
CA VAL A 311 15.09 12.04 -24.33
C VAL A 311 14.20 13.01 -23.55
N VAL A 312 14.02 12.79 -22.24
CA VAL A 312 13.25 13.70 -21.38
C VAL A 312 13.90 15.09 -21.30
N LEU A 313 15.22 15.17 -21.19
CA LEU A 313 15.98 16.42 -21.16
C LEU A 313 15.87 17.17 -22.49
N ALA A 314 16.06 16.49 -23.62
CA ALA A 314 15.85 17.06 -24.95
C ALA A 314 14.39 17.53 -25.15
N GLY A 315 13.40 16.76 -24.68
CA GLY A 315 11.98 17.11 -24.77
C GLY A 315 11.59 18.31 -23.89
N PHE A 316 12.18 18.42 -22.69
CA PHE A 316 12.01 19.57 -21.80
C PHE A 316 12.62 20.84 -22.40
N GLU A 317 13.85 20.77 -22.88
CA GLU A 317 14.57 21.88 -23.50
C GLU A 317 13.91 22.34 -24.81
N THR A 318 13.54 21.43 -25.72
CA THR A 318 12.82 21.78 -26.96
C THR A 318 11.46 22.39 -26.68
N LYS A 319 10.75 21.96 -25.63
CA LYS A 319 9.47 22.58 -25.20
C LYS A 319 9.64 24.03 -24.75
N HIS A 320 10.79 24.40 -24.17
CA HIS A 320 11.14 25.78 -23.83
C HIS A 320 11.84 26.53 -24.99
N GLY A 321 11.94 25.90 -26.16
CA GLY A 321 12.40 26.49 -27.41
C GLY A 321 13.91 26.48 -27.60
N SER A 322 14.65 25.66 -26.84
CA SER A 322 16.10 25.47 -27.05
C SER A 322 16.37 24.79 -28.40
N SER A 323 17.24 25.41 -29.20
CA SER A 323 17.61 24.96 -30.55
C SER A 323 18.54 23.74 -30.55
N ARG A 324 18.70 23.12 -31.73
CA ARG A 324 19.68 22.06 -32.01
C ARG A 324 21.09 22.39 -31.50
N SER A 325 21.55 23.62 -31.74
CA SER A 325 22.84 24.15 -31.29
C SER A 325 22.92 24.33 -29.76
N GLU A 326 21.87 24.85 -29.13
CA GLU A 326 21.83 25.05 -27.68
C GLU A 326 21.84 23.70 -26.94
N LEU A 327 21.03 22.73 -27.42
CA LEU A 327 21.02 21.34 -26.96
C LEU A 327 22.41 20.69 -27.03
N CYS A 328 23.08 20.79 -28.18
CA CYS A 328 24.42 20.24 -28.34
C CYS A 328 25.40 20.90 -27.35
N SER A 329 25.32 22.23 -27.18
CA SER A 329 26.17 22.97 -26.22
C SER A 329 25.90 22.59 -24.75
N LEU A 330 24.65 22.26 -24.41
CA LEU A 330 24.24 21.80 -23.09
C LEU A 330 24.80 20.41 -22.80
N PHE A 331 24.65 19.49 -23.76
CA PHE A 331 25.20 18.13 -23.66
C PHE A 331 26.74 18.13 -23.61
N GLN A 332 27.43 19.00 -24.35
CA GLN A 332 28.89 19.12 -24.31
C GLN A 332 29.43 19.63 -22.95
N LYS A 333 28.64 20.43 -22.21
CA LYS A 333 28.95 20.91 -20.85
C LYS A 333 28.63 19.87 -19.77
N PHE A 334 28.03 18.74 -20.12
CA PHE A 334 27.47 17.78 -19.18
C PHE A 334 28.53 16.77 -18.70
N GLN A 335 29.22 17.04 -17.58
CA GLN A 335 30.36 16.22 -17.13
C GLN A 335 30.33 15.75 -15.66
N GLN A 336 29.60 16.42 -14.76
CA GLN A 336 29.74 16.20 -13.30
C GLN A 336 28.52 15.59 -12.58
N ILE A 337 27.35 15.53 -13.23
CA ILE A 337 26.06 15.24 -12.60
C ILE A 337 25.30 14.21 -13.44
N GLN A 338 24.41 13.43 -12.81
CA GLN A 338 23.57 12.43 -13.50
C GLN A 338 22.47 13.13 -14.33
N VAL A 339 22.12 12.57 -15.50
CA VAL A 339 21.11 13.13 -16.41
C VAL A 339 19.75 13.22 -15.69
N GLU A 340 19.43 12.22 -14.86
CA GLU A 340 18.26 12.22 -13.96
C GLU A 340 18.24 13.42 -12.99
N GLU A 341 19.36 13.69 -12.33
CA GLU A 341 19.48 14.76 -11.33
C GLU A 341 19.38 16.15 -11.99
N CYS A 342 19.94 16.30 -13.19
CA CYS A 342 19.77 17.50 -14.01
C CYS A 342 18.30 17.79 -14.34
N VAL A 343 17.56 16.80 -14.88
CA VAL A 343 16.12 16.94 -15.18
C VAL A 343 15.32 17.28 -13.92
N SER A 344 15.67 16.69 -12.78
CA SER A 344 15.05 16.99 -11.49
C SER A 344 15.30 18.44 -11.02
N ASN A 345 16.54 18.94 -11.14
CA ASN A 345 16.89 20.31 -10.79
C ASN A 345 16.24 21.34 -11.75
N LEU A 346 16.28 21.11 -13.06
CA LEU A 346 15.59 21.94 -14.06
C LEU A 346 14.09 22.06 -13.77
N ARG A 347 13.42 20.92 -13.48
CA ARG A 347 12.01 20.90 -13.10
C ARG A 347 11.75 21.68 -11.80
N HIS A 348 12.63 21.59 -10.82
CA HIS A 348 12.54 22.39 -9.60
C HIS A 348 12.72 23.89 -9.86
N CYS A 349 13.62 24.29 -10.77
CA CYS A 349 13.79 25.68 -11.19
C CYS A 349 12.57 26.22 -11.93
N PHE A 350 11.96 25.44 -12.83
CA PHE A 350 10.74 25.84 -13.55
C PHE A 350 9.58 26.10 -12.58
N LEU A 351 9.38 25.20 -11.61
CA LEU A 351 8.36 25.35 -10.57
C LEU A 351 8.62 26.56 -9.66
N PHE A 352 9.89 26.90 -9.37
CA PHE A 352 10.25 28.12 -8.64
C PHE A 352 9.87 29.39 -9.42
N LEU A 353 10.21 29.48 -10.72
CA LEU A 353 9.85 30.64 -11.55
C LEU A 353 8.33 30.80 -11.70
N LYS A 354 7.58 29.69 -11.77
CA LYS A 354 6.11 29.75 -11.71
C LYS A 354 5.54 30.12 -10.34
N GLU A 355 6.17 29.70 -9.23
CA GLU A 355 5.72 30.10 -7.88
C GLU A 355 5.88 31.62 -7.63
N ILE A 356 6.87 32.26 -8.25
CA ILE A 356 7.05 33.73 -8.19
C ILE A 356 6.20 34.51 -9.20
N GLU A 357 5.31 33.86 -9.96
CA GLU A 357 4.41 34.48 -10.96
C GLU A 357 5.15 35.07 -12.18
N MET A 358 6.20 34.39 -12.66
CA MET A 358 6.90 34.76 -13.90
C MET A 358 6.15 34.28 -15.16
N GLU A 359 6.11 35.14 -16.19
CA GLU A 359 5.54 34.88 -17.51
C GLU A 359 6.34 33.81 -18.28
N ASP A 360 5.67 33.03 -19.13
CA ASP A 360 6.30 31.91 -19.85
C ASP A 360 7.44 32.34 -20.78
N ASP A 361 7.33 33.49 -21.45
CA ASP A 361 8.40 33.96 -22.35
C ASP A 361 9.66 34.41 -21.61
N GLU A 362 9.55 34.90 -20.38
CA GLU A 362 10.71 35.17 -19.52
C GLU A 362 11.33 33.88 -18.99
N ILE A 363 10.51 32.88 -18.65
CA ILE A 363 10.99 31.53 -18.34
C ILE A 363 11.73 30.94 -19.54
N HIS A 364 11.21 31.09 -20.77
CA HIS A 364 11.88 30.64 -21.99
C HIS A 364 13.24 31.30 -22.21
N LYS A 365 13.35 32.63 -21.99
CA LYS A 365 14.64 33.35 -22.05
C LYS A 365 15.64 32.79 -21.02
N VAL A 366 15.21 32.55 -19.79
CA VAL A 366 16.06 32.02 -18.71
C VAL A 366 16.59 30.62 -19.04
N PHE A 367 15.73 29.68 -19.44
CA PHE A 367 16.16 28.30 -19.70
C PHE A 367 17.13 28.20 -20.89
N ARG A 368 16.79 28.75 -22.07
CA ARG A 368 17.64 28.68 -23.27
C ARG A 368 19.09 29.14 -23.04
N SER A 369 19.27 30.15 -22.19
CA SER A 369 20.59 30.73 -21.88
C SER A 369 21.32 30.07 -20.70
N HIS A 370 20.60 29.51 -19.73
CA HIS A 370 21.17 29.12 -18.43
C HIS A 370 20.88 27.68 -17.96
N SER A 371 20.13 26.86 -18.72
CA SER A 371 19.77 25.48 -18.33
C SER A 371 20.94 24.62 -17.84
N TRP A 372 22.12 24.75 -18.44
CA TRP A 372 23.29 23.94 -18.07
C TRP A 372 23.68 24.05 -16.57
N TRP A 373 23.50 25.23 -15.94
CA TRP A 373 23.77 25.41 -14.51
C TRP A 373 22.50 25.33 -13.65
N LEU A 374 21.32 25.65 -14.20
CA LEU A 374 20.04 25.41 -13.53
C LEU A 374 19.83 23.92 -13.25
N GLY A 375 20.24 23.04 -14.16
CA GLY A 375 20.31 21.59 -13.93
C GLY A 375 21.43 21.17 -12.99
N SER A 376 22.50 21.96 -12.86
CA SER A 376 23.68 21.61 -12.06
C SER A 376 23.58 21.97 -10.57
N CYS A 377 22.49 22.59 -10.12
CA CYS A 377 22.35 23.00 -8.72
C CYS A 377 20.89 23.02 -8.24
N ARG A 378 20.71 22.91 -6.92
CA ARG A 378 19.39 22.92 -6.29
C ARG A 378 19.12 24.24 -5.57
N LEU A 379 18.06 24.94 -5.97
CA LEU A 379 17.63 26.19 -5.33
C LEU A 379 17.08 25.98 -3.91
N LYS A 380 17.19 27.01 -3.06
CA LYS A 380 16.43 27.11 -1.80
C LYS A 380 14.94 27.35 -2.09
N LYS A 381 14.08 27.02 -1.12
CA LYS A 381 12.62 27.22 -1.25
C LYS A 381 12.26 28.70 -1.37
N THR A 382 11.30 28.99 -2.25
CA THR A 382 10.75 30.32 -2.58
C THR A 382 10.39 31.13 -1.33
N SER A 383 9.67 30.53 -0.38
CA SER A 383 9.28 31.16 0.89
C SER A 383 10.46 31.52 1.80
N SER A 384 11.60 30.84 1.70
CA SER A 384 12.84 31.21 2.39
C SER A 384 13.56 32.34 1.67
N LEU A 385 13.56 32.36 0.33
CA LEU A 385 14.20 33.40 -0.46
C LEU A 385 13.50 34.76 -0.33
N LEU A 386 12.17 34.80 -0.39
CA LEU A 386 11.36 36.00 -0.11
C LEU A 386 11.72 36.63 1.26
N LEU A 387 11.95 35.78 2.29
CA LEU A 387 12.32 36.22 3.63
C LEU A 387 13.76 36.77 3.70
N TYR A 388 14.74 36.08 3.11
CA TYR A 388 16.15 36.51 3.17
C TYR A 388 16.44 37.74 2.29
N LEU A 389 15.83 37.82 1.10
CA LEU A 389 15.97 38.95 0.17
C LEU A 389 15.19 40.20 0.63
N LYS A 390 14.24 40.03 1.58
CA LYS A 390 13.27 41.05 2.03
C LYS A 390 12.45 41.67 0.90
N ALA A 391 12.16 40.87 -0.12
CA ALA A 391 11.55 41.29 -1.38
C ALA A 391 10.23 40.54 -1.66
N GLY A 392 9.31 41.20 -2.36
CA GLY A 392 8.09 40.56 -2.89
C GLY A 392 8.37 39.84 -4.22
N LYS A 393 7.43 38.96 -4.64
CA LYS A 393 7.51 38.18 -5.89
C LYS A 393 7.92 39.00 -7.11
N ALA A 394 7.24 40.12 -7.36
CA ALA A 394 7.49 40.99 -8.50
C ALA A 394 8.94 41.53 -8.55
N ARG A 395 9.52 41.99 -7.43
CA ARG A 395 10.93 42.44 -7.41
C ARG A 395 11.91 41.27 -7.56
N LEU A 396 11.52 40.06 -7.16
CA LEU A 396 12.29 38.84 -7.40
C LEU A 396 12.27 38.46 -8.90
N CYS A 397 11.11 38.52 -9.57
CA CYS A 397 11.01 38.38 -11.02
C CYS A 397 11.87 39.42 -11.74
N GLN A 398 11.75 40.69 -11.35
CA GLN A 398 12.53 41.78 -11.92
C GLN A 398 14.04 41.55 -11.78
N VAL A 399 14.54 41.10 -10.62
CA VAL A 399 15.98 40.79 -10.44
C VAL A 399 16.43 39.61 -11.30
N ILE A 400 15.58 38.61 -11.55
CA ILE A 400 15.90 37.47 -12.42
C ILE A 400 15.87 37.88 -13.91
N GLN A 401 14.95 38.78 -14.29
CA GLN A 401 14.90 39.39 -15.62
C GLN A 401 16.11 40.32 -15.86
N GLU A 402 16.52 41.09 -14.86
CA GLU A 402 17.74 41.92 -14.85
C GLU A 402 19.01 41.05 -14.93
N ASN A 403 19.10 39.94 -14.19
CA ASN A 403 20.21 38.99 -14.23
C ASN A 403 19.84 37.58 -13.69
N PRO A 404 19.67 36.56 -14.55
CA PRO A 404 19.39 35.19 -14.11
C PRO A 404 20.49 34.56 -13.23
N GLU A 405 21.74 35.01 -13.35
CA GLU A 405 22.87 34.45 -12.59
C GLU A 405 22.79 34.75 -11.08
N GLU A 406 22.00 35.74 -10.64
CA GLU A 406 21.78 36.02 -9.22
C GLU A 406 21.21 34.80 -8.45
N MET A 407 20.43 33.96 -9.15
CA MET A 407 19.90 32.70 -8.61
C MET A 407 21.01 31.72 -8.18
N LYS A 408 22.25 31.81 -8.71
CA LYS A 408 23.39 31.02 -8.24
C LYS A 408 23.68 31.27 -6.75
N LYS A 409 23.45 32.49 -6.26
CA LYS A 409 23.61 32.88 -4.85
C LYS A 409 22.51 32.32 -3.94
N TRP A 410 21.42 31.81 -4.54
CA TRP A 410 20.22 31.31 -3.86
C TRP A 410 20.17 29.77 -3.78
N THR A 411 21.24 29.11 -4.23
CA THR A 411 21.46 27.66 -4.18
C THR A 411 21.64 27.11 -2.76
N MET A 412 21.33 25.84 -2.57
CA MET A 412 21.61 25.12 -1.32
C MET A 412 23.12 25.14 -1.01
N GLY A 413 23.46 25.50 0.24
CA GLY A 413 24.84 25.79 0.67
C GLY A 413 25.14 27.30 0.77
N SER A 414 24.61 28.11 -0.15
CA SER A 414 24.95 29.55 -0.27
C SER A 414 24.35 30.44 0.84
N LYS A 415 25.00 31.58 1.13
CA LYS A 415 24.47 32.64 2.01
C LYS A 415 23.75 33.71 1.18
N VAL A 416 22.60 34.20 1.65
CA VAL A 416 21.72 35.14 0.92
C VAL A 416 21.65 36.48 1.67
N GLN A 417 21.61 37.61 0.96
CA GLN A 417 21.52 38.98 1.53
C GLN A 417 20.30 39.76 0.99
N PRO A 418 19.87 40.88 1.62
CA PRO A 418 18.69 41.65 1.20
C PRO A 418 18.91 42.62 0.01
N LEU A 419 17.81 43.13 -0.55
CA LEU A 419 17.79 44.12 -1.65
C LEU A 419 17.52 45.58 -1.17
N PRO A 420 17.91 46.62 -1.96
CA PRO A 420 17.71 48.06 -1.67
C PRO A 420 16.25 48.57 -1.88
N ALA A 421 15.99 49.87 -1.64
CA ALA A 421 14.64 50.48 -1.57
C ALA A 421 14.51 51.90 -2.18
N THR A 422 13.26 52.30 -2.50
CA THR A 422 12.87 53.44 -3.36
C THR A 422 12.07 54.58 -2.68
N GLU A 423 11.85 55.69 -3.42
CA GLU A 423 11.34 57.00 -2.96
C GLU A 423 9.86 57.08 -2.54
N GLU A 424 8.94 56.34 -3.20
CA GLU A 424 7.47 56.34 -2.89
C GLU A 424 7.16 56.07 -1.41
N LYS A 425 8.14 55.48 -0.72
CA LYS A 425 8.18 55.17 0.71
C LYS A 425 8.29 56.40 1.63
N LEU A 426 8.49 57.60 1.09
CA LEU A 426 8.70 58.85 1.84
C LEU A 426 7.40 59.60 2.13
N GLU A 427 6.61 59.94 1.11
CA GLU A 427 5.31 60.65 1.30
C GLU A 427 4.34 59.87 2.19
N SER A 428 4.34 58.53 2.04
CA SER A 428 3.55 57.62 2.88
C SER A 428 3.88 57.71 4.37
N LYS A 429 4.99 58.35 4.78
CA LYS A 429 5.29 58.64 6.20
C LYS A 429 4.66 59.95 6.67
N SER A 430 4.57 60.97 5.81
CA SER A 430 4.07 62.31 6.17
C SER A 430 2.59 62.30 6.53
N MET A 431 1.72 61.81 5.62
CA MET A 431 0.28 61.65 5.87
C MET A 431 0.00 60.75 7.09
N LYS A 432 0.88 59.78 7.33
CA LYS A 432 0.80 58.85 8.46
C LYS A 432 1.11 59.54 9.79
N ALA A 433 2.07 60.46 9.82
CA ALA A 433 2.32 61.30 10.99
C ALA A 433 1.11 62.19 11.30
N GLN A 434 0.56 62.90 10.30
CA GLN A 434 -0.64 63.73 10.47
C GLN A 434 -1.84 62.95 11.05
N PHE A 435 -2.05 61.71 10.59
CA PHE A 435 -3.09 60.84 11.15
C PHE A 435 -2.88 60.53 12.64
N LEU A 436 -1.63 60.28 13.07
CA LEU A 436 -1.30 60.00 14.47
C LEU A 436 -1.46 61.24 15.37
N LEU A 437 -1.12 62.43 14.88
CA LEU A 437 -1.41 63.68 15.60
C LEU A 437 -2.91 63.86 15.84
N TYR A 438 -3.76 63.54 14.85
CA TYR A 438 -5.23 63.58 14.98
C TYR A 438 -5.80 62.53 15.97
N LEU A 439 -5.11 61.41 16.19
CA LEU A 439 -5.45 60.49 17.29
C LEU A 439 -5.07 61.06 18.67
N GLY A 440 -4.20 62.08 18.73
CA GLY A 440 -3.72 62.69 19.97
C GLY A 440 -2.35 62.19 20.43
N TYR A 441 -1.51 61.63 19.55
CA TYR A 441 -0.10 61.43 19.86
C TYR A 441 0.65 62.78 19.81
N LYS A 442 1.53 63.05 20.77
CA LYS A 442 2.33 64.28 20.80
C LYS A 442 3.44 64.21 19.75
N GLU A 443 3.55 65.26 18.93
CA GLU A 443 4.56 65.37 17.88
C GLU A 443 5.99 65.19 18.43
N ASN A 444 6.85 64.54 17.64
CA ASN A 444 8.25 64.22 17.95
C ASN A 444 8.49 63.52 19.31
N SER A 445 7.45 62.91 19.90
CA SER A 445 7.59 62.09 21.12
C SER A 445 8.05 60.66 20.79
N GLN A 446 8.71 60.02 21.76
CA GLN A 446 9.07 58.60 21.65
C GLN A 446 7.84 57.68 21.52
N GLU A 447 6.65 58.13 21.91
CA GLU A 447 5.38 57.41 21.70
C GLU A 447 4.89 57.52 20.26
N MET A 448 5.03 58.71 19.65
CA MET A 448 4.74 58.97 18.23
C MET A 448 5.64 58.14 17.32
N GLU A 449 6.93 58.05 17.63
CA GLU A 449 7.87 57.18 16.91
C GLU A 449 7.46 55.69 16.99
N LYS A 450 7.18 55.20 18.21
CA LYS A 450 6.63 53.84 18.43
C LYS A 450 5.27 53.63 17.75
N ALA A 451 4.47 54.67 17.55
CA ALA A 451 3.21 54.60 16.82
C ALA A 451 3.43 54.56 15.29
N LEU A 452 4.40 55.32 14.75
CA LEU A 452 4.82 55.27 13.35
C LEU A 452 5.32 53.87 12.93
N GLU A 453 5.85 53.06 13.85
CA GLU A 453 6.14 51.64 13.60
C GLU A 453 4.89 50.74 13.64
N ARG A 454 3.96 51.00 14.57
CA ARG A 454 2.84 50.09 14.90
C ARG A 454 1.65 50.16 13.94
N PHE A 455 1.34 51.34 13.41
CA PHE A 455 0.35 51.52 12.35
C PHE A 455 0.97 51.11 11.00
N CYS A 456 0.20 50.53 10.07
CA CYS A 456 0.72 50.08 8.76
C CYS A 456 -0.25 50.44 7.61
N GLY A 457 0.27 50.81 6.44
CA GLY A 457 -0.51 51.35 5.31
C GLY A 457 -0.21 52.83 5.05
N LYS A 458 -0.72 53.38 3.94
CA LYS A 458 -0.62 54.82 3.63
C LYS A 458 -1.52 55.63 4.58
N GLY A 459 -1.14 56.89 4.87
CA GLY A 459 -1.89 57.72 5.84
C GLY A 459 -3.33 58.00 5.45
N SER A 460 -3.61 58.14 4.15
CA SER A 460 -4.95 58.26 3.57
C SER A 460 -5.83 57.04 3.87
N GLU A 461 -5.35 55.83 3.57
CA GLU A 461 -6.04 54.56 3.86
C GLU A 461 -6.39 54.42 5.35
N LEU A 462 -5.46 54.79 6.24
CA LEU A 462 -5.66 54.75 7.69
C LEU A 462 -6.81 55.68 8.11
N ARG A 463 -6.91 56.87 7.50
CA ARG A 463 -7.99 57.82 7.78
C ARG A 463 -9.33 57.40 7.19
N GLU A 464 -9.35 56.85 5.98
CA GLU A 464 -10.55 56.28 5.36
C GLU A 464 -11.15 55.18 6.25
N ARG A 465 -10.35 54.18 6.62
CA ARG A 465 -10.77 53.04 7.46
C ARG A 465 -11.15 53.45 8.88
N PHE A 466 -10.59 54.55 9.38
CA PHE A 466 -11.04 55.16 10.64
C PHE A 466 -12.44 55.76 10.49
N ASN A 467 -12.69 56.53 9.43
CA ASN A 467 -14.00 57.12 9.16
C ASN A 467 -15.08 56.03 8.97
N VAL A 468 -14.75 54.90 8.33
CA VAL A 468 -15.65 53.73 8.18
C VAL A 468 -16.10 53.15 9.53
N LEU A 469 -15.21 53.10 10.54
CA LEU A 469 -15.61 52.68 11.88
C LEU A 469 -16.58 53.68 12.53
N VAL A 470 -16.40 54.99 12.31
CA VAL A 470 -17.33 56.01 12.81
C VAL A 470 -18.70 55.91 12.11
N SER A 471 -18.74 55.71 10.79
CA SER A 471 -20.01 55.58 10.05
C SER A 471 -20.80 54.30 10.39
N LEU A 472 -20.13 53.29 10.94
CA LEU A 472 -20.76 52.07 11.48
C LEU A 472 -21.35 52.25 12.89
N GLY A 473 -21.40 53.48 13.41
CA GLY A 473 -22.10 53.85 14.64
C GLY A 473 -21.22 53.93 15.90
N PHE A 474 -19.91 53.75 15.80
CA PHE A 474 -19.00 54.00 16.92
C PHE A 474 -18.80 55.51 17.13
N LYS A 475 -18.72 55.96 18.38
CA LYS A 475 -18.39 57.36 18.70
C LYS A 475 -16.92 57.63 18.33
N GLU A 476 -16.62 58.77 17.73
CA GLU A 476 -15.25 59.12 17.29
C GLU A 476 -14.19 58.97 18.39
N LYS A 477 -14.51 59.40 19.62
CA LYS A 477 -13.64 59.25 20.79
C LYS A 477 -13.29 57.78 21.08
N ASP A 478 -14.29 56.90 21.01
CA ASP A 478 -14.13 55.48 21.25
C ASP A 478 -13.28 54.84 20.14
N VAL A 479 -13.50 55.22 18.87
CA VAL A 479 -12.66 54.75 17.74
C VAL A 479 -11.21 55.19 17.90
N LYS A 480 -10.92 56.42 18.39
CA LYS A 480 -9.54 56.88 18.63
C LYS A 480 -8.81 55.99 19.64
N GLU A 481 -9.44 55.65 20.76
CA GLU A 481 -8.84 54.74 21.73
C GLU A 481 -8.77 53.29 21.23
N MET A 482 -9.78 52.81 20.50
CA MET A 482 -9.76 51.50 19.84
C MET A 482 -8.54 51.31 18.94
N VAL A 483 -8.21 52.31 18.09
CA VAL A 483 -7.10 52.21 17.14
C VAL A 483 -5.74 52.50 17.77
N LYS A 484 -5.67 53.28 18.87
CA LYS A 484 -4.44 53.37 19.70
C LYS A 484 -4.09 52.03 20.33
N VAL A 485 -5.09 51.35 20.91
CA VAL A 485 -4.94 50.04 21.56
C VAL A 485 -4.67 48.92 20.56
N SER A 486 -5.26 48.98 19.36
CA SER A 486 -5.00 48.00 18.29
C SER A 486 -4.86 48.66 16.91
N PRO A 487 -3.67 49.24 16.59
CA PRO A 487 -3.39 49.87 15.31
C PRO A 487 -3.64 48.99 14.09
N LYS A 488 -3.55 47.67 14.29
CA LYS A 488 -3.71 46.64 13.25
C LYS A 488 -5.17 46.35 12.86
N ILE A 489 -6.11 47.14 13.35
CA ILE A 489 -7.48 47.17 12.80
C ILE A 489 -7.46 47.85 11.42
N LEU A 490 -6.80 49.00 11.29
CA LEU A 490 -6.81 49.86 10.10
C LEU A 490 -5.93 49.36 8.92
N THR A 491 -5.33 48.17 9.04
CA THR A 491 -4.50 47.55 8.00
C THR A 491 -5.32 46.64 7.07
N GLN A 492 -6.62 46.87 6.96
CA GLN A 492 -7.61 45.95 6.40
C GLN A 492 -8.59 46.72 5.53
N ALA A 493 -8.98 46.16 4.38
CA ALA A 493 -9.90 46.82 3.46
C ALA A 493 -11.25 47.16 4.13
N SER A 494 -11.86 48.24 3.66
CA SER A 494 -13.00 48.90 4.31
C SER A 494 -14.26 48.03 4.31
N ASP A 495 -14.50 47.29 3.23
CA ASP A 495 -15.51 46.24 3.09
C ASP A 495 -15.30 45.08 4.08
N VAL A 496 -14.05 44.69 4.32
CA VAL A 496 -13.65 43.62 5.24
C VAL A 496 -13.80 44.07 6.70
N LEU A 497 -13.58 45.36 6.99
CA LEU A 497 -13.85 45.94 8.30
C LEU A 497 -15.35 46.03 8.57
N GLU A 498 -16.12 46.59 7.63
CA GLU A 498 -17.58 46.63 7.72
C GLU A 498 -18.16 45.22 7.91
N SER A 499 -17.77 44.25 7.07
CA SER A 499 -18.27 42.87 7.15
C SER A 499 -18.03 42.22 8.51
N LYS A 500 -16.97 42.62 9.24
CA LYS A 500 -16.67 42.12 10.59
C LYS A 500 -17.48 42.82 11.68
N VAL A 501 -17.65 44.15 11.59
CA VAL A 501 -18.52 44.90 12.51
C VAL A 501 -19.97 44.44 12.32
N ASN A 502 -20.45 44.36 11.08
CA ASN A 502 -21.76 43.82 10.75
C ASN A 502 -21.93 42.37 11.24
N TYR A 503 -20.91 41.51 11.12
CA TYR A 503 -20.99 40.14 11.66
C TYR A 503 -21.11 40.11 13.20
N LEU A 504 -20.28 40.88 13.91
CA LEU A 504 -20.28 40.89 15.38
C LEU A 504 -21.52 41.58 15.97
N VAL A 505 -21.98 42.66 15.34
CA VAL A 505 -23.04 43.54 15.87
C VAL A 505 -24.42 43.17 15.32
N LYS A 506 -24.56 43.03 13.99
CA LYS A 506 -25.85 42.76 13.32
C LYS A 506 -26.18 41.26 13.25
N GLU A 507 -25.24 40.40 12.87
CA GLU A 507 -25.48 38.94 12.81
C GLU A 507 -25.41 38.24 14.19
N LEU A 508 -24.49 38.66 15.08
CA LEU A 508 -24.28 38.05 16.40
C LEU A 508 -24.86 38.83 17.59
N GLY A 509 -25.33 40.06 17.39
CA GLY A 509 -26.06 40.82 18.41
C GLY A 509 -25.23 41.40 19.56
N TYR A 510 -23.91 41.53 19.41
CA TYR A 510 -23.08 42.20 20.43
C TYR A 510 -23.18 43.73 20.32
N PRO A 511 -23.32 44.47 21.44
CA PRO A 511 -23.33 45.93 21.40
C PRO A 511 -21.94 46.47 21.02
N LEU A 512 -21.91 47.62 20.35
CA LEU A 512 -20.68 48.28 19.88
C LEU A 512 -19.66 48.49 21.03
N SER A 513 -20.12 48.74 22.26
CA SER A 513 -19.27 48.82 23.46
C SER A 513 -18.40 47.58 23.69
N THR A 514 -18.89 46.37 23.38
CA THR A 514 -18.08 45.14 23.51
C THR A 514 -16.92 45.09 22.51
N LEU A 515 -17.02 45.82 21.40
CA LEU A 515 -15.93 45.98 20.42
C LEU A 515 -14.99 47.13 20.84
N VAL A 516 -15.48 48.14 21.56
CA VAL A 516 -14.64 49.18 22.21
C VAL A 516 -13.80 48.57 23.34
N ASP A 517 -14.41 47.75 24.20
CA ASP A 517 -13.75 47.03 25.31
C ASP A 517 -12.68 46.04 24.83
N PHE A 518 -12.82 45.53 23.60
CA PHE A 518 -11.84 44.63 22.99
C PHE A 518 -11.63 44.92 21.48
N PRO A 519 -10.88 45.99 21.14
CA PRO A 519 -10.72 46.44 19.74
C PRO A 519 -10.05 45.37 18.86
N SER A 520 -9.14 44.61 19.46
CA SER A 520 -8.38 43.55 18.81
C SER A 520 -9.22 42.39 18.28
N CYS A 521 -10.55 42.35 18.47
CA CYS A 521 -11.41 41.42 17.75
C CYS A 521 -11.34 41.62 16.23
N LEU A 522 -11.39 42.87 15.76
CA LEU A 522 -11.50 43.19 14.32
C LEU A 522 -10.25 42.83 13.50
N LYS A 523 -9.11 42.60 14.17
CA LYS A 523 -7.86 42.10 13.58
C LYS A 523 -7.99 40.67 13.03
N PHE A 524 -8.89 39.85 13.56
CA PHE A 524 -9.00 38.45 13.16
C PHE A 524 -9.77 38.29 11.83
N THR A 525 -9.41 37.30 11.00
CA THR A 525 -10.06 37.10 9.68
C THR A 525 -11.53 36.75 9.84
N LEU A 526 -12.39 37.19 8.91
CA LEU A 526 -13.83 36.95 9.01
C LEU A 526 -14.15 35.44 8.99
N GLN A 527 -13.41 34.64 8.22
CA GLN A 527 -13.53 33.18 8.24
C GLN A 527 -13.12 32.57 9.60
N ARG A 528 -12.07 33.09 10.27
CA ARG A 528 -11.74 32.69 11.64
C ARG A 528 -12.86 33.07 12.61
N MET A 529 -13.43 34.26 12.49
CA MET A 529 -14.59 34.67 13.30
C MET A 529 -15.77 33.74 13.05
N LYS A 530 -16.26 33.61 11.81
CA LYS A 530 -17.43 32.78 11.48
C LYS A 530 -17.21 31.32 11.87
N LEU A 531 -16.04 30.73 11.63
CA LEU A 531 -15.72 29.37 12.06
C LEU A 531 -15.67 29.23 13.59
N ARG A 532 -15.03 30.16 14.31
CA ARG A 532 -14.86 30.07 15.77
C ARG A 532 -16.15 30.39 16.53
N PHE A 533 -16.91 31.40 16.11
CA PHE A 533 -18.24 31.67 16.66
C PHE A 533 -19.21 30.55 16.31
N ALA A 534 -19.24 30.02 15.08
CA ALA A 534 -20.08 28.86 14.77
C ALA A 534 -19.70 27.63 15.60
N MET A 535 -18.39 27.35 15.76
CA MET A 535 -17.89 26.28 16.63
C MET A 535 -18.25 26.51 18.09
N PHE A 536 -18.02 27.72 18.62
CA PHE A 536 -18.34 28.07 20.01
C PHE A 536 -19.84 28.05 20.28
N SER A 537 -20.68 28.66 19.44
CA SER A 537 -22.13 28.59 19.55
C SER A 537 -22.62 27.14 19.47
N TRP A 538 -22.00 26.29 18.65
CA TRP A 538 -22.34 24.87 18.56
C TRP A 538 -21.75 24.03 19.72
N LEU A 539 -20.69 24.48 20.41
CA LEU A 539 -20.11 23.91 21.64
C LEU A 539 -20.88 24.29 22.91
N GLN A 540 -21.26 25.57 23.01
CA GLN A 540 -22.10 26.16 24.03
C GLN A 540 -23.52 25.61 23.93
N ALA A 541 -24.06 25.54 22.71
CA ALA A 541 -25.23 24.72 22.41
C ALA A 541 -25.07 23.33 23.01
N ARG A 542 -23.88 22.72 22.83
CA ARG A 542 -23.50 21.38 23.28
C ARG A 542 -23.21 21.22 24.77
N GLY A 543 -23.41 22.29 25.55
CA GLY A 543 -23.22 22.28 27.01
C GLY A 543 -21.77 22.05 27.44
N LYS A 544 -20.83 22.01 26.49
CA LYS A 544 -19.41 21.74 26.72
C LYS A 544 -18.62 23.00 27.09
N VAL A 545 -19.23 24.16 26.90
CA VAL A 545 -18.65 25.47 27.25
C VAL A 545 -19.75 26.38 27.80
N GLY A 546 -19.42 27.18 28.81
CA GLY A 546 -20.37 27.99 29.57
C GLY A 546 -21.13 29.05 28.76
N PRO A 547 -22.24 29.59 29.31
CA PRO A 547 -23.16 30.47 28.60
C PRO A 547 -22.60 31.86 28.22
N LYS A 548 -21.47 32.28 28.80
CA LYS A 548 -20.76 33.52 28.42
C LYS A 548 -19.25 33.33 28.43
N ILE A 549 -18.64 33.18 27.25
CA ILE A 549 -17.22 33.46 27.04
C ILE A 549 -17.10 34.86 26.39
N LYS A 550 -16.16 35.68 26.88
CA LYS A 550 -15.85 37.00 26.29
C LYS A 550 -15.26 36.83 24.89
N ILE A 551 -15.63 37.70 23.95
CA ILE A 551 -15.14 37.66 22.55
C ILE A 551 -13.60 37.58 22.49
N SER A 552 -12.93 38.30 23.39
CA SER A 552 -11.48 38.30 23.57
C SER A 552 -10.90 36.89 23.71
N THR A 553 -11.38 36.11 24.68
CA THR A 553 -10.90 34.74 24.94
C THR A 553 -11.08 33.82 23.74
N MET A 554 -12.20 33.93 23.00
CA MET A 554 -12.52 33.09 21.85
C MET A 554 -11.73 33.44 20.58
N LEU A 555 -11.51 34.72 20.29
CA LEU A 555 -10.80 35.14 19.07
C LEU A 555 -9.27 35.21 19.26
N ALA A 556 -8.81 35.66 20.44
CA ALA A 556 -7.40 36.00 20.65
C ALA A 556 -6.47 34.79 20.84
N CYS A 557 -6.99 33.65 21.28
CA CYS A 557 -6.18 32.43 21.38
C CYS A 557 -5.63 32.01 20.01
N SER A 558 -4.36 31.58 19.96
CA SER A 558 -3.76 31.01 18.75
C SER A 558 -4.54 29.78 18.28
N ASP A 559 -4.32 29.28 17.07
CA ASP A 559 -5.02 28.06 16.65
C ASP A 559 -4.57 26.89 17.51
N LYS A 560 -3.27 26.69 17.74
CA LYS A 560 -2.78 25.69 18.70
C LYS A 560 -3.42 25.81 20.10
N ILE A 561 -3.72 27.01 20.61
CA ILE A 561 -4.38 27.17 21.93
C ILE A 561 -5.89 26.94 21.84
N PHE A 562 -6.61 27.58 20.91
CA PHE A 562 -8.04 27.33 20.65
C PHE A 562 -8.32 25.84 20.43
N VAL A 563 -7.39 25.17 19.77
CA VAL A 563 -7.42 23.76 19.45
C VAL A 563 -6.89 22.91 20.64
N MET A 564 -5.98 23.39 21.49
CA MET A 564 -5.63 22.70 22.76
C MET A 564 -6.71 22.80 23.84
N SER A 565 -7.49 23.87 23.85
CA SER A 565 -8.64 24.00 24.76
C SER A 565 -9.94 23.44 24.18
N LEU A 566 -10.03 23.13 22.87
CA LEU A 566 -11.30 22.73 22.21
C LEU A 566 -11.23 21.70 21.03
N ILE A 567 -10.08 21.33 20.39
CA ILE A 567 -10.06 20.50 19.13
C ILE A 567 -8.78 19.69 18.62
N ARG A 568 -7.59 19.60 19.27
CA ARG A 568 -6.25 19.18 18.67
C ARG A 568 -6.10 17.83 17.94
N ASN A 569 -5.08 17.51 17.07
CA ASN A 569 -3.94 18.15 16.28
C ASN A 569 -2.51 17.58 16.56
N PRO A 570 -1.59 17.16 15.62
CA PRO A 570 -1.66 16.76 14.18
C PRO A 570 -1.46 15.24 13.79
N ARG A 571 -0.39 14.55 14.24
CA ARG A 571 0.15 13.14 14.01
C ARG A 571 -0.32 12.16 12.86
N PHE A 572 -1.59 12.04 12.43
CA PHE A 572 -2.22 10.75 12.01
C PHE A 572 -1.80 10.15 10.66
N SER A 573 -1.35 10.99 9.72
CA SER A 573 -1.13 10.61 8.31
C SER A 573 -0.08 9.51 8.13
N ARG A 574 1.03 9.57 8.88
CA ARG A 574 2.13 8.61 8.75
C ARG A 574 1.78 7.20 9.24
N LEU A 575 0.91 7.08 10.24
CA LEU A 575 0.52 5.76 10.75
C LEU A 575 -0.51 5.09 9.82
N LEU A 576 -1.38 5.81 9.10
CA LEU A 576 -2.32 5.17 8.15
C LEU A 576 -1.64 4.36 7.07
N ASN A 577 -0.56 4.86 6.47
CA ASN A 577 0.11 4.14 5.39
C ASN A 577 0.80 2.86 5.92
N TRP A 578 1.23 2.85 7.20
CA TRP A 578 1.76 1.65 7.84
C TRP A 578 0.66 0.68 8.28
N VAL A 579 -0.45 1.19 8.84
CA VAL A 579 -1.67 0.43 9.20
C VAL A 579 -2.48 -0.03 7.97
N SER A 580 -2.09 0.38 6.77
CA SER A 580 -2.59 -0.17 5.51
C SER A 580 -1.71 -1.31 5.00
N ARG A 581 -0.38 -1.18 5.09
CA ARG A 581 0.59 -2.21 4.64
C ARG A 581 0.69 -3.41 5.58
N ALA A 582 0.94 -3.19 6.87
CA ALA A 582 1.08 -4.24 7.90
C ALA A 582 -0.24 -5.00 8.21
N PHE A 583 -1.30 -4.76 7.44
CA PHE A 583 -2.58 -5.47 7.47
C PHE A 583 -3.15 -5.74 6.06
N ALA A 584 -2.30 -5.63 5.04
CA ALA A 584 -2.51 -6.14 3.68
C ALA A 584 -1.48 -7.23 3.35
N GLU A 585 -0.31 -7.20 4.00
CA GLU A 585 0.77 -8.20 3.91
C GLU A 585 0.50 -9.46 4.76
N ALA A 586 -0.62 -9.53 5.49
CA ALA A 586 -1.02 -10.70 6.30
C ALA A 586 -2.25 -11.41 5.68
N PRO A 587 -2.16 -12.70 5.27
CA PRO A 587 -3.28 -13.43 4.69
C PRO A 587 -4.33 -13.81 5.74
N PHE A 588 -5.53 -13.24 5.64
CA PHE A 588 -6.62 -13.40 6.62
C PHE A 588 -7.38 -14.75 6.50
N ASN A 589 -6.72 -15.86 6.79
CA ASN A 589 -7.39 -17.15 7.05
C ASN A 589 -8.06 -17.13 8.43
N THR A 590 -9.28 -16.58 8.50
CA THR A 590 -10.05 -16.46 9.75
C THR A 590 -10.72 -17.78 10.17
N ARG A 591 -9.93 -18.78 10.58
CA ARG A 591 -10.43 -19.86 11.44
C ARG A 591 -10.81 -19.27 12.80
N VAL A 592 -12.10 -19.00 13.00
CA VAL A 592 -12.62 -18.42 14.25
C VAL A 592 -12.60 -19.49 15.34
N SER A 593 -11.61 -19.42 16.23
CA SER A 593 -11.60 -20.21 17.46
C SER A 593 -12.83 -19.88 18.32
N GLY A 594 -13.75 -20.85 18.42
CA GLY A 594 -14.84 -20.85 19.38
C GLY A 594 -14.33 -21.25 20.77
N ASN A 595 -14.86 -20.63 21.83
CA ASN A 595 -14.46 -20.97 23.21
C ASN A 595 -15.01 -22.36 23.61
N PRO A 596 -14.26 -23.14 24.41
CA PRO A 596 -14.49 -24.57 24.54
C PRO A 596 -15.65 -24.94 25.47
N ARG A 597 -16.40 -25.98 25.08
CA ARG A 597 -17.18 -26.85 25.97
C ARG A 597 -17.08 -28.29 25.48
N SER A 598 -16.61 -29.17 26.37
CA SER A 598 -16.79 -30.64 26.39
C SER A 598 -16.86 -31.39 25.06
N PHE A 599 -15.85 -32.24 24.80
CA PHE A 599 -16.02 -33.40 23.92
C PHE A 599 -17.23 -34.23 24.38
N ALA A 600 -18.19 -34.43 23.48
CA ALA A 600 -19.23 -35.44 23.58
C ALA A 600 -19.56 -35.91 22.15
N THR A 601 -19.64 -37.22 21.95
CA THR A 601 -19.82 -37.85 20.64
C THR A 601 -21.24 -37.65 20.11
N GLN A 602 -21.41 -36.89 19.02
CA GLN A 602 -22.62 -36.92 18.18
C GLN A 602 -22.35 -36.49 16.73
N SER A 603 -23.11 -37.05 15.79
CA SER A 603 -22.86 -36.91 14.35
C SER A 603 -23.17 -35.52 13.80
N THR A 604 -22.30 -35.02 12.92
CA THR A 604 -22.52 -33.79 12.13
C THR A 604 -23.70 -33.94 11.18
N LEU A 605 -24.83 -33.33 11.54
CA LEU A 605 -25.76 -32.80 10.55
C LEU A 605 -25.20 -31.47 10.04
N VAL A 606 -25.07 -31.35 8.72
CA VAL A 606 -24.70 -30.11 8.02
C VAL A 606 -25.96 -29.58 7.35
N ASP A 607 -26.19 -28.26 7.45
CA ASP A 607 -27.37 -27.61 6.88
C ASP A 607 -27.51 -27.89 5.38
N ALA A 608 -28.70 -28.32 4.97
CA ALA A 608 -29.03 -28.59 3.60
C ALA A 608 -30.09 -27.60 3.11
N GLU A 609 -29.82 -26.89 2.01
CA GLU A 609 -30.87 -26.32 1.15
C GLU A 609 -30.29 -25.92 -0.23
N LEU A 610 -30.62 -26.71 -1.26
CA LEU A 610 -30.81 -26.35 -2.69
C LEU A 610 -30.49 -27.49 -3.70
N CYS A 611 -31.25 -28.58 -3.61
CA CYS A 611 -31.90 -29.20 -4.78
C CYS A 611 -33.06 -30.07 -4.27
N GLY A 612 -34.17 -30.11 -5.00
CA GLY A 612 -35.41 -30.75 -4.56
C GLY A 612 -35.75 -31.97 -5.39
N GLU A 613 -35.40 -33.16 -4.90
CA GLU A 613 -35.82 -34.45 -5.45
C GLU A 613 -36.08 -35.45 -4.31
N LYS A 614 -37.14 -36.24 -4.45
CA LYS A 614 -37.62 -37.16 -3.41
C LYS A 614 -36.99 -38.54 -3.56
N TRP A 615 -35.87 -38.76 -2.88
CA TRP A 615 -35.31 -40.09 -2.70
C TRP A 615 -36.13 -40.86 -1.65
N GLY A 616 -36.47 -42.12 -1.93
CA GLY A 616 -37.43 -42.90 -1.16
C GLY A 616 -36.82 -43.70 0.01
N VAL A 617 -37.40 -43.51 1.20
CA VAL A 617 -37.55 -44.43 2.35
C VAL A 617 -36.31 -45.14 2.96
N ARG A 618 -35.21 -45.44 2.25
CA ARG A 618 -33.91 -45.74 2.89
C ARG A 618 -33.31 -44.47 3.47
N SER A 619 -32.59 -44.58 4.59
CA SER A 619 -31.82 -43.45 5.10
C SER A 619 -30.57 -43.24 4.23
N ARG A 620 -30.21 -41.97 4.00
CA ARG A 620 -28.94 -41.60 3.34
C ARG A 620 -27.71 -42.24 4.04
N ASN A 621 -27.84 -42.60 5.32
CA ASN A 621 -26.78 -43.25 6.09
C ASN A 621 -26.58 -44.72 5.72
N GLU A 622 -27.62 -45.45 5.28
CA GLU A 622 -27.49 -46.83 4.80
C GLU A 622 -26.83 -46.88 3.42
N ILE A 623 -27.30 -46.05 2.48
CA ILE A 623 -26.67 -45.94 1.14
C ILE A 623 -25.19 -45.53 1.27
N ARG A 624 -24.86 -44.58 2.17
CA ARG A 624 -23.47 -44.20 2.42
C ARG A 624 -22.65 -45.36 3.05
N LYS A 625 -23.23 -46.19 3.93
CA LYS A 625 -22.54 -47.40 4.43
C LYS A 625 -22.23 -48.39 3.31
N MET A 626 -23.15 -48.62 2.37
CA MET A 626 -22.90 -49.55 1.26
C MET A 626 -21.81 -49.01 0.31
N ALA A 627 -21.77 -47.69 0.09
CA ALA A 627 -20.65 -47.04 -0.60
C ALA A 627 -19.32 -47.19 0.17
N GLN A 628 -19.33 -47.11 1.50
CA GLN A 628 -18.15 -47.36 2.34
C GLN A 628 -17.66 -48.82 2.27
N VAL A 629 -18.56 -49.80 2.13
CA VAL A 629 -18.20 -51.21 1.90
C VAL A 629 -17.58 -51.38 0.52
N ALA A 630 -18.28 -51.01 -0.56
CA ALA A 630 -17.76 -51.15 -1.92
C ALA A 630 -16.42 -50.40 -2.15
N MET A 631 -16.24 -49.24 -1.51
CA MET A 631 -14.95 -48.53 -1.53
C MET A 631 -13.87 -49.20 -0.68
N PHE A 632 -14.22 -49.81 0.46
CA PHE A 632 -13.28 -50.61 1.23
C PHE A 632 -12.80 -51.81 0.41
N ASP A 633 -13.70 -52.55 -0.21
CA ASP A 633 -13.38 -53.74 -1.01
C ASP A 633 -12.50 -53.38 -2.22
N TYR A 634 -12.80 -52.25 -2.89
CA TYR A 634 -11.92 -51.71 -3.93
C TYR A 634 -10.52 -51.37 -3.39
N PHE A 635 -10.40 -50.58 -2.32
CA PHE A 635 -9.10 -50.18 -1.78
C PHE A 635 -8.29 -51.36 -1.20
N TYR A 636 -8.95 -52.31 -0.54
CA TYR A 636 -8.32 -53.45 0.12
C TYR A 636 -8.05 -54.61 -0.86
N GLU A 637 -9.07 -55.14 -1.52
CA GLU A 637 -8.95 -56.34 -2.36
C GLU A 637 -8.46 -56.03 -3.77
N THR A 638 -8.97 -54.96 -4.40
CA THR A 638 -8.63 -54.62 -5.79
C THR A 638 -7.33 -53.82 -5.92
N ARG A 639 -7.03 -52.95 -4.93
CA ARG A 639 -5.86 -52.06 -4.93
C ARG A 639 -4.75 -52.47 -3.97
N GLY A 640 -5.00 -53.43 -3.06
CA GLY A 640 -3.98 -53.99 -2.17
C GLY A 640 -3.51 -53.04 -1.05
N LEU A 641 -4.28 -51.99 -0.74
CA LEU A 641 -3.94 -51.07 0.35
C LEU A 641 -4.13 -51.74 1.71
N GLN A 642 -3.33 -51.38 2.71
CA GLN A 642 -3.43 -51.97 4.04
C GLN A 642 -4.82 -51.72 4.66
N PHE A 643 -5.37 -52.72 5.37
CA PHE A 643 -6.71 -52.71 5.96
C PHE A 643 -7.08 -51.38 6.65
N LEU A 644 -6.22 -50.87 7.55
CA LEU A 644 -6.49 -49.63 8.30
C LEU A 644 -6.41 -48.35 7.47
N VAL A 645 -5.77 -48.40 6.29
CA VAL A 645 -5.73 -47.31 5.31
C VAL A 645 -7.00 -47.35 4.46
N ALA A 646 -7.34 -48.52 3.89
CA ALA A 646 -8.57 -48.74 3.14
C ALA A 646 -9.82 -48.42 3.98
N GLU A 647 -9.86 -48.84 5.25
CA GLU A 647 -10.93 -48.54 6.20
C GLU A 647 -11.04 -47.03 6.49
N SER A 648 -9.92 -46.33 6.61
CA SER A 648 -9.92 -44.88 6.83
C SER A 648 -10.41 -44.13 5.59
N MET A 649 -9.90 -44.49 4.41
CA MET A 649 -10.26 -43.87 3.14
C MET A 649 -11.74 -44.05 2.84
N SER A 650 -12.28 -45.26 2.98
CA SER A 650 -13.70 -45.48 2.72
C SER A 650 -14.58 -44.77 3.75
N LYS A 651 -14.30 -44.90 5.06
CA LYS A 651 -15.19 -44.37 6.11
C LYS A 651 -15.13 -42.85 6.27
N ASN A 652 -13.96 -42.23 6.08
CA ASN A 652 -13.72 -40.83 6.42
C ASN A 652 -13.66 -39.87 5.21
N ALA A 653 -13.99 -40.31 3.99
CA ALA A 653 -14.09 -39.46 2.79
C ALA A 653 -15.55 -39.26 2.32
N PRO A 654 -16.42 -38.60 3.12
CA PRO A 654 -17.85 -38.49 2.82
C PRO A 654 -18.17 -37.67 1.56
N VAL A 655 -17.41 -36.61 1.23
CA VAL A 655 -17.65 -35.78 0.04
C VAL A 655 -17.23 -36.54 -1.22
N PHE A 656 -16.12 -37.27 -1.17
CA PHE A 656 -15.72 -38.20 -2.23
C PHE A 656 -16.79 -39.26 -2.49
N ASN A 657 -17.27 -39.95 -1.45
CA ASN A 657 -18.31 -40.97 -1.58
C ASN A 657 -19.64 -40.38 -2.10
N ASP A 658 -20.07 -39.23 -1.58
CA ASP A 658 -21.26 -38.52 -2.05
C ASP A 658 -21.08 -37.97 -3.49
N ASN A 659 -19.85 -37.75 -3.98
CA ASN A 659 -19.54 -37.41 -5.38
C ASN A 659 -19.55 -38.64 -6.28
N LEU A 660 -19.07 -39.80 -5.79
CA LEU A 660 -19.07 -41.06 -6.54
C LEU A 660 -20.49 -41.58 -6.75
N LEU A 661 -21.34 -41.54 -5.72
CA LEU A 661 -22.75 -41.92 -5.82
C LEU A 661 -23.51 -41.10 -6.89
N ARG A 662 -23.27 -39.77 -6.96
CA ARG A 662 -23.85 -38.90 -8.00
C ARG A 662 -23.36 -39.15 -9.44
N LYS A 663 -22.31 -39.97 -9.62
CA LYS A 663 -21.90 -40.46 -10.97
C LYS A 663 -22.65 -41.72 -11.39
N LEU A 664 -23.50 -42.27 -10.51
CA LEU A 664 -24.27 -43.50 -10.69
C LEU A 664 -25.80 -43.25 -10.70
N ASP A 665 -26.24 -41.98 -10.67
CA ASP A 665 -27.64 -41.59 -10.71
C ASP A 665 -28.29 -42.10 -12.01
N GLY A 666 -29.13 -43.13 -11.87
CA GLY A 666 -29.69 -43.92 -13.00
C GLY A 666 -30.06 -45.36 -12.64
N CYS A 667 -29.57 -45.90 -11.50
CA CYS A 667 -29.96 -47.20 -10.99
C CYS A 667 -31.11 -47.12 -9.96
N ASP A 668 -32.37 -47.26 -10.40
CA ASP A 668 -33.51 -47.54 -9.51
C ASP A 668 -33.40 -48.98 -8.98
N VAL A 669 -32.82 -49.17 -7.80
CA VAL A 669 -32.47 -50.49 -7.25
C VAL A 669 -32.75 -50.56 -5.74
N ASP A 670 -33.65 -51.47 -5.34
CA ASP A 670 -33.99 -51.73 -3.93
C ASP A 670 -33.07 -52.77 -3.25
N ASP A 671 -32.23 -53.51 -4.00
CA ASP A 671 -31.28 -54.49 -3.45
C ASP A 671 -29.97 -53.83 -2.96
N GLU A 672 -29.51 -54.26 -1.77
CA GLU A 672 -28.30 -53.73 -1.12
C GLU A 672 -27.03 -54.30 -1.77
N ASP A 673 -27.07 -55.59 -2.14
CA ASP A 673 -25.98 -56.21 -2.86
C ASP A 673 -25.81 -55.58 -4.25
N GLU A 674 -26.90 -55.22 -4.93
CA GLU A 674 -26.84 -54.67 -6.29
C GLU A 674 -26.32 -53.23 -6.34
N ILE A 675 -26.51 -52.44 -5.27
CA ILE A 675 -25.79 -51.15 -5.10
C ILE A 675 -24.28 -51.39 -4.97
N VAL A 676 -23.85 -52.34 -4.13
CA VAL A 676 -22.43 -52.70 -3.97
C VAL A 676 -21.84 -53.22 -5.28
N ARG A 677 -22.52 -54.17 -5.95
CA ARG A 677 -22.16 -54.69 -7.28
C ARG A 677 -22.06 -53.57 -8.32
N SER A 678 -22.95 -52.58 -8.29
CA SER A 678 -22.93 -51.44 -9.22
C SER A 678 -21.73 -50.51 -9.00
N ILE A 679 -21.41 -50.18 -7.75
CA ILE A 679 -20.23 -49.37 -7.41
C ILE A 679 -18.95 -50.13 -7.79
N THR A 680 -18.82 -51.40 -7.41
CA THR A 680 -17.67 -52.24 -7.76
C THR A 680 -17.53 -52.39 -9.28
N ARG A 681 -18.64 -52.63 -10.00
CA ARG A 681 -18.63 -52.71 -11.48
C ARG A 681 -18.25 -51.39 -12.14
N PHE A 682 -18.65 -50.24 -11.58
CA PHE A 682 -18.21 -48.94 -12.09
C PHE A 682 -16.70 -48.77 -11.91
N LEU A 683 -16.17 -49.06 -10.72
CA LEU A 683 -14.76 -48.92 -10.37
C LEU A 683 -13.83 -49.87 -11.16
N LEU A 684 -14.32 -51.05 -11.56
CA LEU A 684 -13.58 -51.96 -12.46
C LEU A 684 -13.24 -51.35 -13.84
N PHE A 685 -14.05 -50.40 -14.33
CA PHE A 685 -13.81 -49.72 -15.62
C PHE A 685 -13.39 -48.25 -15.47
N HIS A 686 -13.56 -47.68 -14.27
CA HIS A 686 -13.26 -46.29 -13.95
C HIS A 686 -12.44 -46.23 -12.65
N PRO A 687 -11.11 -46.46 -12.71
CA PRO A 687 -10.26 -46.31 -11.53
C PRO A 687 -10.39 -44.88 -10.98
N VAL A 688 -10.30 -44.76 -9.66
CA VAL A 688 -10.35 -43.46 -8.97
C VAL A 688 -8.94 -42.97 -8.64
N ASN A 689 -8.76 -41.64 -8.60
CA ASN A 689 -7.56 -41.06 -8.02
C ASN A 689 -7.61 -41.27 -6.50
N GLU A 690 -6.73 -42.11 -5.97
CA GLU A 690 -6.72 -42.51 -4.56
C GLU A 690 -6.28 -41.38 -3.62
N PHE A 691 -5.58 -40.36 -4.13
CA PHE A 691 -5.15 -39.21 -3.33
C PHE A 691 -6.33 -38.34 -2.87
N GLU A 692 -7.43 -38.25 -3.63
CA GLU A 692 -8.63 -37.50 -3.22
C GLU A 692 -9.28 -38.06 -1.93
N PRO A 693 -9.72 -39.33 -1.87
CA PRO A 693 -10.30 -39.90 -0.65
C PRO A 693 -9.25 -40.09 0.46
N PHE A 694 -7.97 -40.29 0.11
CA PHE A 694 -6.90 -40.31 1.11
C PHE A 694 -6.81 -38.98 1.85
N LEU A 695 -6.65 -37.86 1.14
CA LEU A 695 -6.48 -36.54 1.75
C LEU A 695 -7.75 -36.07 2.46
N GLU A 696 -8.95 -36.41 1.97
CA GLU A 696 -10.19 -36.19 2.72
C GLU A 696 -10.21 -36.99 4.04
N SER A 697 -9.77 -38.26 4.02
CA SER A 697 -9.72 -39.10 5.21
C SER A 697 -8.72 -38.63 6.28
N LEU A 698 -7.76 -37.78 5.92
CA LEU A 698 -6.85 -37.10 6.85
C LEU A 698 -7.47 -35.83 7.49
N GLY A 699 -8.71 -35.48 7.14
CA GLY A 699 -9.44 -34.32 7.66
C GLY A 699 -9.28 -33.02 6.86
N LEU A 700 -8.65 -33.06 5.69
CA LEU A 700 -8.58 -31.90 4.78
C LEU A 700 -9.86 -31.79 3.95
N LYS A 701 -10.33 -30.56 3.69
CA LYS A 701 -11.45 -30.34 2.77
C LYS A 701 -10.98 -30.35 1.31
N PRO A 702 -11.85 -30.68 0.32
CA PRO A 702 -11.48 -30.61 -1.09
C PRO A 702 -10.89 -29.27 -1.54
N SER A 703 -11.33 -28.15 -0.97
CA SER A 703 -10.74 -26.81 -1.22
C SER A 703 -9.35 -26.59 -0.58
N GLU A 704 -9.01 -27.38 0.44
CA GLU A 704 -7.73 -27.35 1.14
C GLU A 704 -6.73 -28.34 0.52
N PHE A 705 -7.18 -29.42 -0.15
CA PHE A 705 -6.30 -30.43 -0.77
C PHE A 705 -6.27 -30.45 -2.31
N SER A 706 -7.11 -29.71 -3.04
CA SER A 706 -7.17 -29.77 -4.52
C SER A 706 -5.86 -29.41 -5.25
N HIS A 707 -4.94 -28.71 -4.58
CA HIS A 707 -3.60 -28.37 -5.09
C HIS A 707 -2.49 -29.27 -4.51
N LEU A 708 -2.86 -30.22 -3.65
CA LEU A 708 -1.96 -31.20 -3.01
C LEU A 708 -2.06 -32.59 -3.66
N VAL A 709 -3.11 -32.84 -4.45
CA VAL A 709 -3.24 -34.04 -5.31
C VAL A 709 -2.13 -34.00 -6.37
N PRO A 710 -1.35 -35.09 -6.59
CA PRO A 710 -0.37 -35.15 -7.67
C PRO A 710 -1.05 -35.06 -9.05
N CYS A 711 -0.39 -34.42 -10.01
CA CYS A 711 -0.85 -34.38 -11.41
C CYS A 711 -0.29 -35.54 -12.25
N ASP A 712 0.75 -36.19 -11.74
CA ASP A 712 1.56 -37.25 -12.33
C ASP A 712 1.23 -38.65 -11.78
N LYS A 713 0.52 -38.73 -10.65
CA LYS A 713 0.15 -39.98 -9.95
C LYS A 713 -1.36 -40.05 -9.70
N MET A 714 -1.88 -41.27 -9.75
CA MET A 714 -3.29 -41.60 -9.52
C MET A 714 -3.48 -42.53 -8.31
N PHE A 715 -2.44 -43.26 -7.91
CA PHE A 715 -2.52 -44.31 -6.89
C PHE A 715 -1.48 -44.12 -5.77
N LEU A 716 -1.82 -44.44 -4.52
CA LEU A 716 -0.96 -44.19 -3.36
C LEU A 716 0.31 -45.07 -3.38
N ASN A 717 0.27 -46.22 -4.06
CA ASN A 717 1.41 -47.11 -4.24
C ASN A 717 2.41 -46.63 -5.32
N GLU A 718 2.07 -45.59 -6.09
CA GLU A 718 3.01 -44.84 -6.94
C GLU A 718 3.86 -43.85 -6.11
N ASP A 719 3.59 -43.74 -4.81
CA ASP A 719 4.42 -43.01 -3.86
C ASP A 719 4.99 -43.96 -2.79
N ALA A 720 6.19 -44.49 -3.09
CA ALA A 720 6.81 -45.61 -2.38
C ALA A 720 6.97 -45.42 -0.86
N PHE A 721 7.00 -44.16 -0.38
CA PHE A 721 7.24 -43.84 1.02
C PHE A 721 6.04 -43.22 1.76
N LEU A 722 5.02 -42.75 1.02
CA LEU A 722 3.85 -42.05 1.58
C LEU A 722 3.18 -42.83 2.72
N LEU A 723 2.84 -44.10 2.46
CA LEU A 723 2.17 -44.95 3.43
C LEU A 723 3.12 -45.36 4.56
N GLU A 724 4.41 -45.59 4.30
CA GLU A 724 5.38 -45.92 5.35
C GLU A 724 5.50 -44.78 6.38
N ASN A 725 5.70 -43.53 5.91
CA ASN A 725 5.84 -42.37 6.79
C ASN A 725 4.54 -42.03 7.52
N TYR A 726 3.39 -42.21 6.87
CA TYR A 726 2.08 -42.16 7.53
C TYR A 726 1.98 -43.17 8.69
N HIS A 727 2.44 -44.40 8.49
CA HIS A 727 2.51 -45.40 9.57
C HIS A 727 3.55 -45.05 10.64
N VAL A 728 4.70 -44.45 10.31
CA VAL A 728 5.67 -43.97 11.31
C VAL A 728 5.05 -42.91 12.22
N PHE A 729 4.35 -41.91 11.67
CA PHE A 729 3.64 -40.90 12.49
C PHE A 729 2.53 -41.51 13.35
N TRP A 730 1.73 -42.42 12.78
CA TRP A 730 0.65 -43.11 13.49
C TRP A 730 1.20 -43.92 14.67
N ASN A 731 2.25 -44.71 14.44
CA ASN A 731 2.93 -45.51 15.46
C ASN A 731 3.67 -44.63 16.49
N TYR A 732 4.07 -43.41 16.13
CA TYR A 732 4.59 -42.41 17.08
C TYR A 732 3.49 -41.83 17.99
N GLY A 733 2.22 -41.92 17.60
CA GLY A 733 1.06 -41.51 18.40
C GLY A 733 0.38 -40.23 17.93
N ILE A 734 0.53 -39.86 16.65
CA ILE A 734 -0.19 -38.75 16.03
C ILE A 734 -1.50 -39.27 15.41
N GLY A 735 -2.61 -38.59 15.68
CA GLY A 735 -3.94 -38.96 15.18
C GLY A 735 -4.13 -38.66 13.68
N ARG A 736 -5.02 -39.40 13.01
CA ARG A 736 -5.30 -39.26 11.57
C ARG A 736 -5.76 -37.85 11.20
N GLU A 737 -6.59 -37.25 12.04
CA GLU A 737 -7.11 -35.89 11.92
C GLU A 737 -6.02 -34.80 12.00
N LYS A 738 -4.83 -35.15 12.50
CA LYS A 738 -3.65 -34.27 12.56
C LYS A 738 -2.70 -34.51 11.39
N MET A 739 -2.73 -35.69 10.77
CA MET A 739 -1.92 -36.00 9.58
C MET A 739 -2.28 -35.08 8.41
N GLY A 740 -3.53 -34.65 8.26
CA GLY A 740 -3.94 -33.75 7.20
C GLY A 740 -3.20 -32.43 7.26
N LYS A 741 -3.09 -31.84 8.47
CA LYS A 741 -2.29 -30.64 8.70
C LYS A 741 -0.80 -30.86 8.40
N ILE A 742 -0.23 -31.98 8.86
CA ILE A 742 1.17 -32.34 8.58
C ILE A 742 1.38 -32.49 7.06
N PHE A 743 0.44 -33.06 6.33
CA PHE A 743 0.52 -33.22 4.88
C PHE A 743 0.43 -31.87 4.16
N SER A 744 -0.47 -30.97 4.58
CA SER A 744 -0.60 -29.63 3.97
C SER A 744 0.57 -28.69 4.27
N GLU A 745 1.21 -28.81 5.44
CA GLU A 745 2.30 -27.92 5.86
C GLU A 745 3.70 -28.51 5.64
N ALA A 746 3.80 -29.84 5.46
CA ALA A 746 5.06 -30.55 5.37
C ALA A 746 4.97 -31.85 4.54
N ARG A 747 4.32 -31.81 3.36
CA ARG A 747 4.16 -32.95 2.43
C ARG A 747 5.45 -33.76 2.21
N GLN A 748 6.60 -33.09 2.07
CA GLN A 748 7.92 -33.73 1.90
C GLN A 748 8.22 -34.81 2.96
N VAL A 749 7.68 -34.68 4.17
CA VAL A 749 7.95 -35.60 5.29
C VAL A 749 7.31 -36.98 5.06
N PHE A 750 6.29 -37.05 4.21
CA PHE A 750 5.71 -38.32 3.76
C PHE A 750 6.52 -38.99 2.64
N GLY A 751 7.37 -38.25 1.92
CA GLY A 751 8.25 -38.76 0.85
C GLY A 751 9.64 -39.18 1.31
N TYR A 752 9.90 -39.28 2.62
CA TYR A 752 11.22 -39.63 3.15
C TYR A 752 11.51 -41.14 3.07
N GLU A 753 12.74 -41.50 2.71
CA GLU A 753 13.17 -42.90 2.64
C GLU A 753 12.98 -43.66 3.96
N THR A 754 12.88 -44.98 3.87
CA THR A 754 12.60 -45.90 5.00
C THR A 754 13.42 -45.58 6.25
N GLY A 755 12.72 -45.30 7.36
CA GLY A 755 13.33 -44.98 8.67
C GLY A 755 13.96 -43.58 8.82
N VAL A 756 14.02 -42.75 7.76
CA VAL A 756 14.54 -41.36 7.83
C VAL A 756 13.65 -40.51 8.75
N LEU A 757 12.33 -40.65 8.67
CA LEU A 757 11.38 -39.95 9.55
C LEU A 757 11.54 -40.36 11.02
N ALA A 758 11.64 -41.66 11.31
CA ALA A 758 11.86 -42.15 12.67
C ALA A 758 13.17 -41.62 13.27
N SER A 759 14.23 -41.53 12.45
CA SER A 759 15.52 -40.97 12.85
C SER A 759 15.47 -39.46 13.14
N LYS A 760 14.69 -38.69 12.36
CA LYS A 760 14.45 -37.25 12.61
C LYS A 760 13.72 -37.03 13.94
N ILE A 761 12.66 -37.79 14.19
CA ILE A 761 11.88 -37.70 15.43
C ILE A 761 12.77 -38.08 16.63
N LYS A 762 13.55 -39.16 16.52
CA LYS A 762 14.50 -39.57 17.56
C LYS A 762 15.57 -38.51 17.84
N ALA A 763 16.10 -37.82 16.83
CA ALA A 763 17.06 -36.74 17.04
C ALA A 763 16.49 -35.59 17.90
N TYR A 764 15.17 -35.38 17.90
CA TYR A 764 14.51 -34.46 18.83
C TYR A 764 14.34 -35.07 20.23
N GLU A 765 14.07 -36.38 20.36
CA GLU A 765 14.06 -37.08 21.66
C GLU A 765 15.45 -37.00 22.34
N ASP A 766 16.52 -37.15 21.57
CA ASP A 766 17.92 -37.05 22.02
C ASP A 766 18.29 -35.64 22.56
N LEU A 767 17.50 -34.59 22.26
CA LEU A 767 17.62 -33.26 22.91
C LEU A 767 16.97 -33.19 24.31
N GLY A 768 16.41 -34.30 24.81
CA GLY A 768 15.70 -34.36 26.08
C GLY A 768 14.25 -33.86 25.99
N PHE A 769 13.67 -33.84 24.79
CA PHE A 769 12.25 -33.56 24.60
C PHE A 769 11.40 -34.81 24.81
N SER A 770 10.31 -34.70 25.57
CA SER A 770 9.42 -35.84 25.81
C SER A 770 8.58 -36.15 24.57
N ARG A 771 8.28 -37.44 24.34
CA ARG A 771 7.42 -37.90 23.23
C ARG A 771 6.05 -37.21 23.19
N LEU A 772 5.52 -36.77 24.33
CA LEU A 772 4.29 -35.96 24.42
C LEU A 772 4.49 -34.52 23.95
N PHE A 773 5.62 -33.88 24.27
CA PHE A 773 5.95 -32.58 23.70
C PHE A 773 6.17 -32.72 22.19
N LEU A 774 6.88 -33.76 21.73
CA LEU A 774 7.21 -33.92 20.32
C LEU A 774 6.02 -34.27 19.44
N SER A 775 5.13 -35.20 19.83
CA SER A 775 3.92 -35.47 19.04
C SER A 775 3.07 -34.20 18.87
N LYS A 776 2.94 -33.39 19.93
CA LYS A 776 2.25 -32.09 19.87
C LYS A 776 3.02 -31.06 19.03
N LEU A 777 4.33 -30.95 19.21
CA LEU A 777 5.22 -30.01 18.52
C LEU A 777 5.27 -30.27 17.00
N ILE A 778 5.31 -31.54 16.60
CA ILE A 778 5.24 -31.96 15.19
C ILE A 778 3.92 -31.52 14.56
N VAL A 779 2.80 -31.53 15.29
CA VAL A 779 1.50 -31.07 14.77
C VAL A 779 1.37 -29.55 14.81
N CYS A 780 2.00 -28.88 15.78
CA CYS A 780 2.08 -27.42 15.87
C CYS A 780 3.12 -26.82 14.90
N SER A 781 4.04 -27.61 14.38
CA SER A 781 5.11 -27.18 13.47
C SER A 781 5.62 -28.38 12.66
N PRO A 782 4.86 -28.89 11.66
CA PRO A 782 5.29 -30.02 10.82
C PRO A 782 6.64 -29.76 10.14
N THR A 783 6.91 -28.49 9.83
CA THR A 783 8.16 -27.92 9.32
C THR A 783 9.34 -27.92 10.31
N ILE A 784 9.27 -28.61 11.46
CA ILE A 784 10.48 -28.97 12.23
C ILE A 784 11.15 -30.26 11.71
N LEU A 785 10.42 -31.03 10.89
CA LEU A 785 10.89 -32.25 10.25
C LEU A 785 11.32 -31.99 8.78
N ILE A 786 11.17 -30.75 8.29
CA ILE A 786 11.74 -30.17 7.06
C ILE A 786 12.67 -29.01 7.44
N GLY A 787 13.84 -28.90 6.81
CA GLY A 787 14.98 -28.17 7.39
C GLY A 787 15.43 -28.81 8.71
N SER A 788 16.70 -29.16 8.82
CA SER A 788 17.18 -29.96 9.96
C SER A 788 17.14 -29.25 11.29
N MET A 789 17.20 -30.10 12.34
CA MET A 789 17.14 -29.79 13.77
C MET A 789 16.93 -28.31 14.06
N ASN A 790 15.68 -27.87 14.15
CA ASN A 790 15.33 -26.47 13.94
C ASN A 790 15.95 -25.57 15.03
N VAL A 791 17.11 -24.97 14.75
CA VAL A 791 17.81 -24.16 15.76
C VAL A 791 17.14 -22.81 16.03
N ARG A 792 16.10 -22.40 15.27
CA ARG A 792 15.22 -21.32 15.73
C ARG A 792 14.37 -21.79 16.91
N LEU A 793 13.78 -22.99 16.83
CA LEU A 793 13.17 -23.66 17.97
C LEU A 793 14.20 -23.87 19.09
N ALA A 794 15.39 -24.42 18.83
CA ALA A 794 16.40 -24.63 19.87
C ALA A 794 16.82 -23.33 20.58
N LYS A 795 17.00 -22.22 19.84
CA LYS A 795 17.29 -20.88 20.41
C LYS A 795 16.09 -20.29 21.15
N VAL A 796 14.85 -20.52 20.71
CA VAL A 796 13.64 -20.17 21.50
C VAL A 796 13.63 -20.94 22.82
N MET A 797 13.90 -22.25 22.79
CA MET A 797 13.96 -23.09 24.00
C MET A 797 15.13 -22.69 24.91
N GLU A 798 16.32 -22.35 24.38
CA GLU A 798 17.42 -21.81 25.19
C GLU A 798 17.05 -20.45 25.81
N MET A 799 16.46 -19.54 25.03
CA MET A 799 16.00 -18.25 25.54
C MET A 799 14.98 -18.43 26.66
N LEU A 800 13.93 -19.23 26.45
CA LEU A 800 12.90 -19.53 27.45
C LEU A 800 13.49 -20.21 28.69
N LYS A 801 14.38 -21.20 28.53
CA LYS A 801 15.12 -21.85 29.63
C LYS A 801 16.00 -20.86 30.40
N SER A 802 16.63 -19.91 29.71
CA SER A 802 17.41 -18.83 30.34
C SER A 802 16.56 -17.74 31.03
N ILE A 803 15.26 -17.68 30.75
CA ILE A 803 14.27 -16.83 31.43
C ILE A 803 13.59 -17.62 32.58
N GLY A 804 13.73 -18.95 32.59
CA GLY A 804 13.24 -19.83 33.64
C GLY A 804 11.89 -20.49 33.34
N PHE A 805 11.64 -20.85 32.08
CA PHE A 805 10.54 -21.70 31.61
C PHE A 805 11.07 -23.05 31.12
N GLY A 806 10.41 -24.14 31.49
CA GLY A 806 10.72 -25.50 31.05
C GLY A 806 9.99 -25.90 29.77
N VAL A 807 10.28 -27.11 29.26
CA VAL A 807 9.64 -27.67 28.06
C VAL A 807 8.13 -27.80 28.28
N ASP A 808 7.70 -28.29 29.44
CA ASP A 808 6.29 -28.58 29.74
C ASP A 808 5.40 -27.32 29.67
N TRP A 809 5.92 -26.17 30.11
CA TRP A 809 5.23 -24.88 29.98
C TRP A 809 5.09 -24.43 28.51
N VAL A 810 6.01 -24.83 27.63
CA VAL A 810 5.87 -24.64 26.18
C VAL A 810 4.82 -25.62 25.63
N THR A 811 4.83 -26.89 26.07
CA THR A 811 3.80 -27.89 25.74
C THR A 811 2.40 -27.39 26.10
N GLU A 812 2.21 -26.76 27.26
CA GLU A 812 0.93 -26.18 27.71
C GLU A 812 0.44 -25.05 26.79
N ASN A 813 1.34 -24.20 26.28
CA ASN A 813 1.00 -22.97 25.56
C ASN A 813 1.00 -23.10 24.03
N LEU A 814 1.51 -24.21 23.48
CA LEU A 814 1.32 -24.59 22.09
C LEU A 814 -0.13 -25.06 21.82
N SER A 815 -0.63 -24.82 20.61
CA SER A 815 -1.97 -25.24 20.15
C SER A 815 -1.85 -25.97 18.82
N GLU A 816 -2.36 -27.20 18.76
CA GLU A 816 -2.26 -28.08 17.57
C GLU A 816 -3.00 -27.50 16.35
N GLU A 817 -3.99 -26.65 16.57
CA GLU A 817 -4.71 -25.89 15.53
C GLU A 817 -3.80 -24.87 14.82
N VAL A 818 -2.82 -24.28 15.52
CA VAL A 818 -2.01 -23.14 15.07
C VAL A 818 -0.61 -23.60 14.67
N SER A 819 0.03 -22.85 13.77
CA SER A 819 1.32 -23.22 13.17
C SER A 819 2.35 -22.14 13.48
N TYR A 820 3.52 -22.54 13.98
CA TYR A 820 4.44 -21.64 14.69
C TYR A 820 5.76 -21.40 13.93
N ASP A 821 6.04 -20.14 13.58
CA ASP A 821 7.37 -19.70 13.14
C ASP A 821 8.25 -19.33 14.34
N TRP A 822 9.16 -20.24 14.65
CA TRP A 822 10.17 -20.08 15.69
C TRP A 822 11.13 -18.91 15.41
N SER A 823 11.22 -18.41 14.18
CA SER A 823 12.01 -17.21 13.82
C SER A 823 11.36 -15.92 14.30
N SER A 824 10.06 -15.76 14.10
CA SER A 824 9.25 -14.68 14.66
C SER A 824 9.19 -14.79 16.19
N MET A 825 8.99 -16.00 16.75
CA MET A 825 8.98 -16.19 18.21
C MET A 825 10.31 -15.76 18.85
N HIS A 826 11.45 -16.13 18.26
CA HIS A 826 12.78 -15.68 18.65
C HIS A 826 12.92 -14.15 18.56
N SER A 827 12.37 -13.55 17.51
CA SER A 827 12.45 -12.10 17.25
C SER A 827 11.58 -11.31 18.24
N CYS A 828 10.40 -11.82 18.58
CA CYS A 828 9.53 -11.33 19.64
C CYS A 828 10.21 -11.45 21.01
N LEU A 829 10.76 -12.62 21.36
CA LEU A 829 11.52 -12.83 22.59
C LEU A 829 12.71 -11.88 22.71
N SER A 830 13.40 -11.60 21.59
CA SER A 830 14.50 -10.63 21.54
C SER A 830 13.99 -9.20 21.78
N LEU A 831 12.88 -8.81 21.14
CA LEU A 831 12.30 -7.48 21.33
C LEU A 831 11.77 -7.26 22.77
N LEU A 832 11.11 -8.26 23.36
CA LEU A 832 10.64 -8.18 24.74
C LEU A 832 11.82 -8.01 25.71
N ARG A 833 12.91 -8.75 25.49
CA ARG A 833 14.17 -8.63 26.25
C ARG A 833 14.83 -7.25 26.12
N ASP A 834 14.65 -6.58 24.98
CA ASP A 834 15.21 -5.25 24.73
C ASP A 834 14.26 -4.11 25.19
N ILE A 835 12.99 -4.42 25.50
CA ILE A 835 11.97 -3.50 26.05
C ILE A 835 11.97 -3.49 27.58
N CYS A 836 12.07 -4.66 28.22
CA CYS A 836 12.15 -4.79 29.67
C CYS A 836 13.47 -4.23 30.23
N VAL A 837 13.42 -3.73 31.46
CA VAL A 837 14.56 -3.14 32.18
C VAL A 837 15.51 -4.23 32.70
N ASP A 838 14.95 -5.36 33.14
CA ASP A 838 15.71 -6.51 33.64
C ASP A 838 15.09 -7.86 33.25
N GLY A 839 15.83 -8.94 33.52
CA GLY A 839 15.42 -10.31 33.16
C GLY A 839 14.27 -10.89 34.01
N ASN A 840 13.97 -10.29 35.17
CA ASN A 840 12.86 -10.69 36.02
C ASN A 840 11.55 -10.01 35.60
N GLU A 841 11.59 -8.74 35.20
CA GLU A 841 10.47 -8.08 34.51
C GLU A 841 10.08 -8.85 33.23
N LEU A 842 11.08 -9.24 32.43
CA LEU A 842 10.87 -10.08 31.24
C LEU A 842 10.21 -11.43 31.59
N ARG A 843 10.70 -12.09 32.65
CA ARG A 843 10.17 -13.37 33.11
C ARG A 843 8.70 -13.26 33.50
N GLU A 844 8.36 -12.34 34.38
CA GLU A 844 6.99 -12.22 34.88
C GLU A 844 6.04 -11.64 33.82
N LEU A 845 6.52 -10.80 32.88
CA LEU A 845 5.74 -10.40 31.70
C LEU A 845 5.34 -11.61 30.84
N ILE A 846 6.30 -12.49 30.51
CA ILE A 846 6.06 -13.69 29.70
C ILE A 846 5.20 -14.70 30.48
N ARG A 847 5.46 -14.90 31.76
CA ARG A 847 4.74 -15.82 32.64
C ARG A 847 3.26 -15.45 32.73
N MET A 848 2.98 -14.15 32.88
CA MET A 848 1.62 -13.63 32.92
C MET A 848 0.97 -13.58 31.53
N ARG A 849 1.74 -13.50 30.44
CA ARG A 849 1.23 -13.39 29.07
C ARG A 849 1.99 -14.27 28.06
N PRO A 850 1.82 -15.61 28.08
CA PRO A 850 2.46 -16.51 27.11
C PRO A 850 2.11 -16.14 25.66
N ARG A 851 0.86 -15.70 25.42
CA ARG A 851 0.35 -15.25 24.11
C ARG A 851 1.19 -14.14 23.44
N LEU A 852 1.97 -13.35 24.20
CA LEU A 852 2.89 -12.39 23.58
C LEU A 852 3.90 -13.07 22.63
N ILE A 853 4.23 -14.34 22.86
CA ILE A 853 5.14 -15.13 22.03
C ILE A 853 4.37 -16.17 21.20
N PHE A 854 3.32 -16.78 21.77
CA PHE A 854 2.62 -17.90 21.12
C PHE A 854 1.45 -17.50 20.21
N GLU A 855 0.89 -16.29 20.30
CA GLU A 855 -0.18 -15.90 19.38
C GLU A 855 0.41 -15.39 18.06
N ASP A 856 0.07 -16.09 16.97
CA ASP A 856 0.62 -15.92 15.63
C ASP A 856 2.14 -15.69 15.67
N SER A 857 2.83 -16.60 16.37
CA SER A 857 4.29 -16.62 16.53
C SER A 857 4.90 -15.34 17.13
N GLY A 858 4.10 -14.52 17.82
CA GLY A 858 4.52 -13.23 18.36
C GLY A 858 4.55 -12.10 17.34
N GLU A 859 4.12 -12.31 16.09
CA GLU A 859 4.03 -11.27 15.06
C GLU A 859 3.15 -10.11 15.53
N TRP A 860 2.01 -10.38 16.17
CA TRP A 860 1.17 -9.32 16.72
C TRP A 860 1.83 -8.53 17.85
N THR A 861 2.78 -9.11 18.59
CA THR A 861 3.58 -8.38 19.58
C THR A 861 4.61 -7.49 18.90
N LEU A 862 5.30 -7.99 17.87
CA LEU A 862 6.21 -7.21 17.02
C LEU A 862 5.49 -6.04 16.34
N ILE A 863 4.31 -6.29 15.77
CA ILE A 863 3.46 -5.29 15.11
C ILE A 863 2.91 -4.30 16.14
N LEU A 864 2.48 -4.72 17.33
CA LEU A 864 2.00 -3.79 18.37
C LEU A 864 3.13 -2.89 18.91
N ALA A 865 4.32 -3.42 19.10
CA ALA A 865 5.49 -2.60 19.42
C ALA A 865 5.87 -1.66 18.27
N ALA A 866 5.85 -2.12 17.02
CA ALA A 866 6.14 -1.28 15.84
C ALA A 866 5.10 -0.18 15.61
N PHE A 867 3.83 -0.44 15.95
CA PHE A 867 2.73 0.53 15.98
C PHE A 867 3.03 1.61 17.04
N GLU A 868 3.16 1.22 18.30
CA GLU A 868 3.34 2.14 19.43
C GLU A 868 4.67 2.91 19.39
N THR A 869 5.78 2.30 18.97
CA THR A 869 7.05 3.03 18.75
C THR A 869 6.94 4.09 17.65
N LYS A 870 6.26 3.81 16.53
CA LYS A 870 6.01 4.81 15.46
C LYS A 870 5.04 5.90 15.89
N LEU A 871 4.20 5.59 16.88
CA LEU A 871 3.40 6.57 17.58
C LEU A 871 4.26 7.44 18.53
N GLY A 872 5.40 6.95 19.01
CA GLY A 872 6.29 7.67 19.94
C GLY A 872 6.01 7.31 21.40
N SER A 873 5.62 6.06 21.63
CA SER A 873 5.55 5.41 22.94
C SER A 873 6.95 4.89 23.32
N SER A 874 7.39 5.15 24.54
CA SER A 874 8.71 4.78 25.07
C SER A 874 8.83 3.27 25.38
N ARG A 875 10.04 2.78 25.70
CA ARG A 875 10.23 1.39 26.16
C ARG A 875 9.43 1.08 27.44
N SER A 876 9.37 2.00 28.39
CA SER A 876 8.58 1.81 29.62
C SER A 876 7.07 1.93 29.37
N GLU A 877 6.62 2.76 28.42
CA GLU A 877 5.23 2.80 27.98
C GLU A 877 4.83 1.49 27.26
N LEU A 878 5.73 0.90 26.47
CA LEU A 878 5.55 -0.41 25.83
C LEU A 878 5.46 -1.55 26.85
N SER A 879 6.41 -1.65 27.79
CA SER A 879 6.34 -2.66 28.86
C SER A 879 5.03 -2.51 29.64
N SER A 880 4.68 -1.28 30.04
CA SER A 880 3.44 -1.02 30.76
C SER A 880 2.18 -1.33 29.94
N LEU A 881 2.18 -1.14 28.61
CA LEU A 881 1.10 -1.58 27.73
C LEU A 881 1.00 -3.12 27.71
N PHE A 882 2.11 -3.81 27.47
CA PHE A 882 2.14 -5.28 27.44
C PHE A 882 1.73 -5.89 28.79
N GLN A 883 2.02 -5.24 29.91
CA GLN A 883 1.54 -5.58 31.26
C GLN A 883 0.03 -5.30 31.49
N LYS A 884 -0.64 -4.48 30.66
CA LYS A 884 -2.03 -3.99 30.87
C LYS A 884 -3.08 -4.57 29.89
N LEU A 885 -2.69 -5.27 28.84
CA LEU A 885 -3.62 -6.01 27.95
C LEU A 885 -4.35 -7.13 28.73
N PRO A 886 -5.53 -7.65 28.31
CA PRO A 886 -6.13 -8.83 28.94
C PRO A 886 -5.40 -10.11 28.54
N GLN A 887 -5.20 -11.04 29.48
CA GLN A 887 -4.64 -12.37 29.20
C GLN A 887 -5.53 -13.21 28.28
N SER A 888 -6.86 -13.09 28.43
CA SER A 888 -7.85 -13.86 27.69
C SER A 888 -8.09 -13.38 26.26
N GLN A 889 -7.57 -12.20 25.88
CA GLN A 889 -7.80 -11.62 24.57
C GLN A 889 -6.78 -12.11 23.54
N SER A 890 -7.20 -12.19 22.28
CA SER A 890 -6.29 -12.22 21.13
C SER A 890 -5.62 -10.85 20.89
N LEU A 891 -4.30 -10.84 20.75
CA LEU A 891 -3.45 -9.75 20.31
C LEU A 891 -3.73 -9.33 18.86
N GLY A 892 -4.03 -10.26 17.95
CA GLY A 892 -4.47 -9.94 16.59
C GLY A 892 -5.80 -9.19 16.59
N LYS A 893 -6.76 -9.66 17.40
CA LYS A 893 -8.03 -8.96 17.64
C LYS A 893 -7.83 -7.63 18.36
N CYS A 894 -6.83 -7.52 19.23
CA CYS A 894 -6.43 -6.27 19.87
C CYS A 894 -5.93 -5.25 18.83
N LEU A 895 -5.01 -5.66 17.95
CA LEU A 895 -4.52 -4.83 16.87
C LEU A 895 -5.58 -4.47 15.84
N MET A 896 -6.52 -5.37 15.52
CA MET A 896 -7.70 -5.04 14.71
C MET A 896 -8.56 -3.94 15.34
N ASN A 897 -8.78 -3.98 16.67
CA ASN A 897 -9.54 -2.95 17.37
C ASN A 897 -8.76 -1.63 17.47
N LEU A 898 -7.44 -1.67 17.70
CA LEU A 898 -6.56 -0.51 17.65
C LEU A 898 -6.54 0.12 16.25
N ARG A 899 -6.40 -0.68 15.18
CA ARG A 899 -6.54 -0.27 13.78
C ARG A 899 -7.89 0.35 13.46
N HIS A 900 -8.98 -0.24 13.96
CA HIS A 900 -10.33 0.26 13.71
C HIS A 900 -10.62 1.56 14.46
N CYS A 901 -10.25 1.62 15.75
CA CYS A 901 -10.29 2.85 16.54
C CYS A 901 -9.39 3.93 15.93
N PHE A 902 -8.26 3.53 15.37
CA PHE A 902 -7.40 4.43 14.62
C PHE A 902 -8.14 4.97 13.38
N LEU A 903 -8.49 4.15 12.38
CA LEU A 903 -9.17 4.65 11.18
C LEU A 903 -10.40 5.55 11.48
N PHE A 904 -11.24 5.14 12.45
CA PHE A 904 -12.34 5.94 13.00
C PHE A 904 -11.95 7.37 13.44
N LEU A 905 -10.84 7.53 14.16
CA LEU A 905 -10.38 8.84 14.63
C LEU A 905 -9.84 9.71 13.47
N LYS A 906 -9.32 9.14 12.36
CA LYS A 906 -9.07 9.92 11.13
C LYS A 906 -10.37 10.44 10.54
N ASP A 907 -11.35 9.56 10.42
CA ASP A 907 -12.58 9.82 9.66
C ASP A 907 -13.36 10.99 10.25
N ILE A 908 -13.32 11.16 11.58
CA ILE A 908 -13.93 12.28 12.30
C ILE A 908 -13.08 13.57 12.29
N GLU A 909 -12.00 13.61 11.51
CA GLU A 909 -11.03 14.70 11.42
C GLU A 909 -10.36 15.03 12.77
N MET A 910 -10.26 14.03 13.68
CA MET A 910 -9.40 14.17 14.85
C MET A 910 -7.95 14.08 14.39
N GLU A 911 -7.32 15.23 14.27
CA GLU A 911 -5.89 15.31 14.13
C GLU A 911 -5.20 15.01 15.50
N ALA A 912 -3.90 14.77 15.54
CA ALA A 912 -3.51 13.58 16.30
C ALA A 912 -2.34 13.59 17.31
N ASP A 913 -1.81 14.72 17.82
CA ASP A 913 -1.05 14.63 19.09
C ASP A 913 -1.98 14.25 20.26
N GLU A 914 -3.28 14.32 20.05
CA GLU A 914 -4.30 13.86 21.00
C GLU A 914 -4.56 12.37 20.85
N ILE A 915 -4.55 11.84 19.62
CA ILE A 915 -4.33 10.41 19.40
C ILE A 915 -2.99 9.96 20.03
N SER A 916 -1.97 10.83 20.12
CA SER A 916 -0.76 10.50 20.87
C SER A 916 -0.96 10.32 22.36
N LYS A 917 -1.96 10.96 22.94
CA LYS A 917 -2.31 10.78 24.35
C LYS A 917 -3.27 9.60 24.47
N ILE A 918 -4.29 9.53 23.62
CA ILE A 918 -5.27 8.44 23.55
C ILE A 918 -4.57 7.07 23.43
N PHE A 919 -3.65 6.87 22.47
CA PHE A 919 -3.01 5.56 22.31
C PHE A 919 -2.00 5.25 23.42
N ARG A 920 -1.06 6.16 23.74
CA ARG A 920 -0.08 5.93 24.83
C ARG A 920 -0.72 5.61 26.19
N LEU A 921 -1.85 6.23 26.50
CA LEU A 921 -2.52 6.08 27.79
C LEU A 921 -3.62 4.99 27.78
N HIS A 922 -4.31 4.78 26.66
CA HIS A 922 -5.54 3.96 26.60
C HIS A 922 -5.49 2.76 25.63
N SER A 923 -4.41 2.52 24.85
CA SER A 923 -4.30 1.34 23.95
C SER A 923 -4.63 0.01 24.64
N SER A 924 -4.32 -0.11 25.93
CA SER A 924 -4.62 -1.27 26.78
C SER A 924 -6.10 -1.62 26.91
N TRP A 925 -7.02 -0.67 26.64
CA TRP A 925 -8.46 -0.94 26.53
C TRP A 925 -9.06 -0.62 25.16
N LEU A 926 -8.51 0.31 24.37
CA LEU A 926 -8.94 0.53 22.98
C LEU A 926 -8.80 -0.75 22.15
N GLY A 927 -7.76 -1.54 22.43
CA GLY A 927 -7.60 -2.87 21.87
C GLY A 927 -8.67 -3.88 22.30
N ARG A 928 -9.32 -3.74 23.46
CA ARG A 928 -10.22 -4.77 24.01
C ARG A 928 -11.47 -4.99 23.18
N THR A 929 -11.95 -3.96 22.50
CA THR A 929 -13.33 -3.94 21.96
C THR A 929 -13.47 -3.11 20.70
N ARG A 930 -14.15 -3.68 19.69
CA ARG A 930 -14.41 -2.98 18.42
C ARG A 930 -15.46 -1.88 18.60
N LEU A 931 -15.12 -0.65 18.20
CA LEU A 931 -16.08 0.45 18.08
C LEU A 931 -17.00 0.23 16.88
N LYS A 932 -18.22 0.78 16.91
CA LYS A 932 -19.10 0.82 15.73
C LYS A 932 -18.49 1.70 14.62
N GLN A 933 -18.89 1.47 13.37
CA GLN A 933 -18.42 2.26 12.22
C GLN A 933 -18.74 3.75 12.36
N THR A 934 -17.90 4.60 11.77
CA THR A 934 -18.03 6.06 11.77
C THR A 934 -19.41 6.52 11.29
N SER A 935 -19.90 5.96 10.18
CA SER A 935 -21.24 6.20 9.62
C SER A 935 -22.35 5.92 10.65
N THR A 936 -22.36 4.71 11.22
CA THR A 936 -23.33 4.25 12.23
C THR A 936 -23.31 5.12 13.48
N LEU A 937 -22.14 5.61 13.89
CA LEU A 937 -22.02 6.51 15.05
C LEU A 937 -22.51 7.93 14.74
N LEU A 938 -22.17 8.51 13.59
CA LEU A 938 -22.66 9.83 13.17
C LEU A 938 -24.20 9.88 13.10
N ILE A 939 -24.82 8.80 12.62
CA ILE A 939 -26.28 8.61 12.56
C ILE A 939 -26.87 8.52 13.98
N ASN A 940 -26.43 7.54 14.79
CA ASN A 940 -27.07 7.25 16.08
C ASN A 940 -26.78 8.32 17.16
N LEU A 941 -25.56 8.86 17.21
CA LEU A 941 -25.18 9.93 18.15
C LEU A 941 -25.79 11.30 17.75
N LYS A 942 -26.44 11.38 16.58
CA LYS A 942 -27.04 12.59 15.98
C LYS A 942 -26.08 13.80 16.07
N GLY A 943 -24.92 13.67 15.45
CA GLY A 943 -23.90 14.73 15.47
C GLY A 943 -22.79 14.51 14.46
N GLY A 944 -22.51 15.54 13.65
CA GLY A 944 -21.39 15.55 12.72
C GLY A 944 -20.03 15.41 13.41
N LYS A 945 -19.04 14.91 12.63
CA LYS A 945 -17.66 14.56 12.99
C LYS A 945 -17.06 15.33 14.18
N ARG A 946 -17.11 16.66 14.12
CA ARG A 946 -16.54 17.57 15.13
C ARG A 946 -17.05 17.29 16.56
N ARG A 947 -18.32 16.89 16.78
CA ARG A 947 -18.83 16.57 18.15
C ARG A 947 -18.24 15.26 18.63
N LEU A 948 -18.11 14.29 17.72
CA LEU A 948 -17.54 13.00 18.02
C LEU A 948 -16.08 13.17 18.43
N CYS A 949 -15.32 13.97 17.68
CA CYS A 949 -13.95 14.39 18.01
C CYS A 949 -13.84 14.99 19.43
N GLN A 950 -14.68 15.96 19.77
CA GLN A 950 -14.63 16.64 21.07
C GLN A 950 -15.05 15.77 22.25
N ALA A 951 -16.12 14.99 22.11
CA ALA A 951 -16.57 14.08 23.16
C ALA A 951 -15.47 13.09 23.58
N ILE A 952 -14.61 12.70 22.62
CA ILE A 952 -13.44 11.84 22.85
C ILE A 952 -12.26 12.60 23.45
N GLN A 953 -12.03 13.86 23.05
CA GLN A 953 -10.96 14.70 23.60
C GLN A 953 -11.23 15.10 25.07
N GLU A 954 -12.49 15.31 25.43
CA GLU A 954 -12.91 15.57 26.81
C GLU A 954 -12.83 14.32 27.69
N ASN A 955 -13.25 13.16 27.16
CA ASN A 955 -13.18 11.88 27.86
C ASN A 955 -13.05 10.71 26.85
N PRO A 956 -11.84 10.18 26.62
CA PRO A 956 -11.64 9.04 25.74
C PRO A 956 -12.49 7.81 26.13
N GLU A 957 -12.75 7.65 27.42
CA GLU A 957 -13.54 6.53 27.98
C GLU A 957 -15.00 6.54 27.51
N GLU A 958 -15.55 7.64 26.98
CA GLU A 958 -16.89 7.66 26.36
C GLU A 958 -17.00 6.68 25.18
N MET A 959 -15.90 6.40 24.48
CA MET A 959 -15.89 5.41 23.39
C MET A 959 -16.27 4.00 23.87
N LYS A 960 -16.13 3.69 25.18
CA LYS A 960 -16.62 2.43 25.77
C LYS A 960 -18.14 2.28 25.63
N LYS A 961 -18.91 3.37 25.53
CA LYS A 961 -20.36 3.33 25.29
C LYS A 961 -20.72 3.08 23.82
N TRP A 962 -19.74 3.10 22.91
CA TRP A 962 -19.90 3.01 21.46
C TRP A 962 -19.37 1.70 20.85
N ILE A 963 -19.04 0.74 21.72
CA ILE A 963 -18.61 -0.62 21.39
C ILE A 963 -19.73 -1.38 20.66
N MET A 964 -19.36 -2.25 19.72
CA MET A 964 -20.27 -3.19 19.04
C MET A 964 -21.09 -4.02 20.05
N GLY A 965 -22.38 -4.23 19.76
CA GLY A 965 -23.33 -4.86 20.68
C GLY A 965 -24.09 -3.89 21.60
N LEU A 966 -23.48 -2.79 22.06
CA LEU A 966 -24.18 -1.83 22.92
C LEU A 966 -25.20 -0.96 22.16
N ARG A 967 -26.27 -0.54 22.84
CA ARG A 967 -27.22 0.47 22.34
C ARG A 967 -26.63 1.87 22.50
N VAL A 968 -26.56 2.62 21.40
CA VAL A 968 -25.95 3.96 21.37
C VAL A 968 -27.03 5.01 21.53
N GLN A 969 -27.04 5.69 22.68
CA GLN A 969 -27.93 6.83 22.92
C GLN A 969 -27.45 8.07 22.14
N PRO A 970 -28.35 8.93 21.63
CA PRO A 970 -27.97 10.21 21.04
C PRO A 970 -27.20 11.08 22.03
N LEU A 971 -26.12 11.75 21.57
CA LEU A 971 -25.38 12.67 22.43
C LEU A 971 -26.30 13.86 22.78
N PRO A 972 -26.32 14.34 24.05
CA PRO A 972 -27.32 15.27 24.59
C PRO A 972 -27.75 16.40 23.65
N ALA A 973 -29.06 16.68 23.59
CA ALA A 973 -29.67 17.56 22.59
C ALA A 973 -29.54 19.05 22.97
N THR A 974 -29.10 19.87 22.00
CA THR A 974 -28.16 20.95 22.33
C THR A 974 -28.23 22.09 21.29
N ARG A 975 -28.55 23.32 21.75
CA ARG A 975 -29.22 24.39 20.97
C ARG A 975 -28.32 25.28 20.10
N CYS A 976 -28.04 24.92 18.84
CA CYS A 976 -27.34 25.81 17.89
C CYS A 976 -28.25 26.30 16.75
N LYS A 977 -28.23 27.62 16.46
CA LYS A 977 -29.19 28.31 15.58
C LYS A 977 -28.94 28.23 14.07
N VAL A 978 -27.87 27.58 13.60
CA VAL A 978 -27.49 27.53 12.16
C VAL A 978 -28.58 26.93 11.26
N ASP A 979 -29.49 26.15 11.84
CA ASP A 979 -30.54 25.39 11.17
C ASP A 979 -31.76 26.24 10.70
N SER A 980 -31.92 27.50 11.12
CA SER A 980 -33.16 28.25 10.87
C SER A 980 -33.32 28.75 9.43
N LYS A 981 -32.34 29.49 8.89
CA LYS A 981 -32.46 30.12 7.55
C LYS A 981 -32.67 29.09 6.43
N SER A 982 -32.03 27.92 6.54
CA SER A 982 -32.23 26.80 5.61
C SER A 982 -33.59 26.10 5.76
N LYS A 983 -34.26 26.24 6.92
CA LYS A 983 -35.65 25.79 7.09
C LYS A 983 -36.61 26.83 6.54
N THR A 984 -36.46 28.12 6.87
CA THR A 984 -37.31 29.19 6.33
C THR A 984 -37.34 29.19 4.79
N MET A 985 -36.18 29.09 4.13
CA MET A 985 -36.11 28.98 2.66
C MET A 985 -36.71 27.68 2.11
N LYS A 986 -36.76 26.61 2.89
CA LYS A 986 -37.40 25.34 2.49
C LYS A 986 -38.92 25.37 2.73
N THR A 987 -39.37 26.00 3.81
CA THR A 987 -40.79 26.30 4.05
C THR A 987 -41.31 27.16 2.92
N GLN A 988 -40.63 28.26 2.59
CA GLN A 988 -40.99 29.13 1.45
C GLN A 988 -41.11 28.33 0.15
N PHE A 989 -40.07 27.59 -0.24
CA PHE A 989 -40.12 26.73 -1.44
C PHE A 989 -41.31 25.76 -1.47
N LEU A 990 -41.77 25.25 -0.32
CA LEU A 990 -42.95 24.39 -0.25
C LEU A 990 -44.27 25.18 -0.30
N LEU A 991 -44.31 26.42 0.22
CA LEU A 991 -45.43 27.35 -0.01
C LEU A 991 -45.51 27.74 -1.49
N ASP A 992 -44.37 27.99 -2.15
CA ASP A 992 -44.26 28.34 -3.57
C ASP A 992 -44.72 27.18 -4.49
N LEU A 993 -44.51 25.92 -4.07
CA LEU A 993 -45.11 24.75 -4.71
C LEU A 993 -46.62 24.59 -4.43
N GLY A 994 -47.19 25.37 -3.51
CA GLY A 994 -48.59 25.25 -3.08
C GLY A 994 -48.83 24.08 -2.14
N TYR A 995 -48.08 24.01 -1.04
CA TYR A 995 -48.44 23.28 0.18
C TYR A 995 -48.91 24.28 1.26
N GLU A 996 -49.96 23.96 2.01
CA GLU A 996 -50.47 24.85 3.08
C GLU A 996 -49.56 24.87 4.31
N GLU A 997 -49.34 26.06 4.89
CA GLU A 997 -48.48 26.21 6.06
C GLU A 997 -49.03 25.46 7.29
N ASN A 998 -48.16 24.79 8.04
CA ASN A 998 -48.49 23.99 9.23
C ASN A 998 -49.44 22.79 9.00
N SER A 999 -49.79 22.46 7.76
CA SER A 999 -50.54 21.24 7.42
C SER A 999 -49.74 19.95 7.67
N GLU A 1000 -50.44 18.82 7.90
CA GLU A 1000 -49.79 17.50 7.90
C GLU A 1000 -49.05 17.21 6.59
N GLU A 1001 -49.56 17.74 5.46
CA GLU A 1001 -48.95 17.50 4.16
C GLU A 1001 -47.64 18.27 3.99
N MET A 1002 -47.57 19.51 4.47
CA MET A 1002 -46.30 20.26 4.62
C MET A 1002 -45.33 19.50 5.53
N GLU A 1003 -45.80 18.92 6.65
CA GLU A 1003 -45.01 18.03 7.52
C GLU A 1003 -44.49 16.78 6.78
N ARG A 1004 -45.26 16.19 5.86
CA ARG A 1004 -44.84 15.07 4.99
C ARG A 1004 -43.84 15.54 3.92
N ALA A 1005 -44.11 16.66 3.25
CA ALA A 1005 -43.24 17.26 2.24
C ALA A 1005 -41.86 17.64 2.83
N LEU A 1006 -41.83 18.26 4.01
CA LEU A 1006 -40.59 18.60 4.72
C LEU A 1006 -39.69 17.38 5.01
N LYS A 1007 -40.24 16.16 5.09
CA LYS A 1007 -39.52 14.89 5.25
C LYS A 1007 -39.08 14.29 3.90
N ASN A 1008 -39.88 14.48 2.84
CA ASN A 1008 -39.64 13.92 1.50
C ASN A 1008 -38.61 14.71 0.68
N PHE A 1009 -38.72 16.05 0.65
CA PHE A 1009 -37.79 16.92 -0.06
C PHE A 1009 -36.41 16.95 0.62
N ARG A 1010 -35.33 16.77 -0.13
CA ARG A 1010 -33.94 16.70 0.41
C ARG A 1010 -33.01 17.69 -0.30
N GLY A 1011 -32.53 18.68 0.45
CA GLY A 1011 -31.68 19.78 -0.01
C GLY A 1011 -31.87 21.01 0.89
N LYS A 1012 -31.09 22.08 0.66
CA LYS A 1012 -31.44 23.43 1.16
C LYS A 1012 -32.52 24.03 0.27
N GLY A 1013 -33.37 24.91 0.80
CA GLY A 1013 -34.42 25.57 0.02
C GLY A 1013 -33.91 26.27 -1.26
N SER A 1014 -32.75 26.94 -1.17
CA SER A 1014 -32.11 27.57 -2.33
C SER A 1014 -31.67 26.58 -3.41
N GLU A 1015 -31.18 25.40 -3.03
CA GLU A 1015 -30.74 24.34 -3.97
C GLU A 1015 -31.95 23.69 -4.65
N LEU A 1016 -33.04 23.51 -3.91
CA LEU A 1016 -34.31 23.00 -4.45
C LEU A 1016 -34.91 23.98 -5.46
N HIS A 1017 -34.90 25.28 -5.15
CA HIS A 1017 -35.41 26.33 -6.03
C HIS A 1017 -34.53 26.52 -7.29
N GLU A 1018 -33.20 26.47 -7.17
CA GLU A 1018 -32.26 26.44 -8.30
C GLU A 1018 -32.60 25.29 -9.28
N ARG A 1019 -32.72 24.07 -8.75
CA ARG A 1019 -32.98 22.86 -9.56
C ARG A 1019 -34.41 22.81 -10.14
N PHE A 1020 -35.36 23.45 -9.46
CA PHE A 1020 -36.71 23.66 -9.99
C PHE A 1020 -36.66 24.60 -11.20
N ASN A 1021 -35.93 25.72 -11.10
CA ASN A 1021 -35.78 26.68 -12.21
C ASN A 1021 -35.05 26.06 -13.41
N VAL A 1022 -34.11 25.13 -13.19
CA VAL A 1022 -33.48 24.34 -14.26
C VAL A 1022 -34.51 23.50 -15.02
N LEU A 1023 -35.43 22.83 -14.33
CA LEU A 1023 -36.51 22.08 -15.00
C LEU A 1023 -37.44 23.01 -15.80
N VAL A 1024 -37.74 24.22 -15.31
CA VAL A 1024 -38.50 25.22 -16.08
C VAL A 1024 -37.73 25.68 -17.33
N SER A 1025 -36.41 25.94 -17.22
CA SER A 1025 -35.59 26.34 -18.37
C SER A 1025 -35.45 25.27 -19.47
N LEU A 1026 -35.71 24.00 -19.14
CA LEU A 1026 -35.72 22.87 -20.08
C LEU A 1026 -37.07 22.71 -20.82
N GLY A 1027 -37.87 23.78 -20.90
CA GLY A 1027 -39.10 23.84 -21.72
C GLY A 1027 -40.37 23.35 -21.03
N PHE A 1028 -40.36 23.15 -19.71
CA PHE A 1028 -41.56 22.81 -18.94
C PHE A 1028 -42.24 24.07 -18.39
N THR A 1029 -43.57 24.13 -18.46
CA THR A 1029 -44.37 25.14 -17.75
C THR A 1029 -44.28 24.95 -16.24
N GLU A 1030 -44.27 26.04 -15.47
CA GLU A 1030 -44.05 26.03 -14.01
C GLU A 1030 -45.02 25.08 -13.26
N GLU A 1031 -46.28 25.05 -13.68
CA GLU A 1031 -47.35 24.20 -13.12
C GLU A 1031 -47.07 22.71 -13.31
N VAL A 1032 -46.57 22.33 -14.49
CA VAL A 1032 -46.16 20.96 -14.80
C VAL A 1032 -44.93 20.58 -13.98
N VAL A 1033 -43.98 21.50 -13.77
CA VAL A 1033 -42.84 21.24 -12.87
C VAL A 1033 -43.32 21.09 -11.42
N LYS A 1034 -44.27 21.92 -10.94
CA LYS A 1034 -44.89 21.77 -9.60
C LYS A 1034 -45.47 20.37 -9.41
N ASP A 1035 -46.25 19.88 -10.37
CA ASP A 1035 -46.88 18.55 -10.29
C ASP A 1035 -45.85 17.41 -10.38
N MET A 1036 -44.90 17.46 -11.32
CA MET A 1036 -43.80 16.47 -11.42
C MET A 1036 -42.97 16.40 -10.14
N VAL A 1037 -42.71 17.55 -9.52
CA VAL A 1037 -41.92 17.70 -8.30
C VAL A 1037 -42.71 17.29 -7.05
N LYS A 1038 -44.01 17.55 -6.98
CA LYS A 1038 -44.92 16.99 -5.95
C LYS A 1038 -45.00 15.46 -6.04
N ALA A 1039 -45.13 14.92 -7.24
CA ALA A 1039 -45.21 13.48 -7.49
C ALA A 1039 -43.87 12.75 -7.23
N CYS A 1040 -42.73 13.38 -7.50
CA CYS A 1040 -41.41 12.79 -7.24
C CYS A 1040 -40.39 13.79 -6.64
N PRO A 1041 -40.51 14.14 -5.34
CA PRO A 1041 -39.60 15.10 -4.66
C PRO A 1041 -38.12 14.73 -4.70
N SER A 1042 -37.79 13.46 -5.00
CA SER A 1042 -36.40 13.00 -5.12
C SER A 1042 -35.66 13.49 -6.36
N ILE A 1043 -36.35 14.01 -7.39
CA ILE A 1043 -35.70 14.54 -8.61
C ILE A 1043 -34.74 15.68 -8.24
N LEU A 1044 -35.23 16.66 -7.46
CA LEU A 1044 -34.47 17.83 -7.00
C LEU A 1044 -33.36 17.51 -5.99
N SER A 1045 -33.14 16.23 -5.62
CA SER A 1045 -31.98 15.86 -4.80
C SER A 1045 -30.65 15.85 -5.57
N GLN A 1046 -30.72 15.81 -6.91
CA GLN A 1046 -29.59 15.68 -7.83
C GLN A 1046 -29.02 17.03 -8.26
N ALA A 1047 -27.79 17.06 -8.75
CA ALA A 1047 -27.17 18.30 -9.24
C ALA A 1047 -27.76 18.76 -10.59
N SER A 1048 -27.66 20.05 -10.85
CA SER A 1048 -28.33 20.77 -11.93
C SER A 1048 -27.89 20.30 -13.32
N ASP A 1049 -26.57 20.17 -13.51
CA ASP A 1049 -25.87 19.56 -14.64
C ASP A 1049 -26.32 18.10 -14.92
N ILE A 1050 -26.51 17.31 -13.85
CA ILE A 1050 -26.94 15.91 -13.94
C ILE A 1050 -28.42 15.79 -14.34
N LEU A 1051 -29.26 16.78 -14.00
CA LEU A 1051 -30.66 16.82 -14.41
C LEU A 1051 -30.78 17.20 -15.89
N GLU A 1052 -30.10 18.27 -16.30
CA GLU A 1052 -29.98 18.71 -17.71
C GLU A 1052 -29.50 17.57 -18.61
N SER A 1053 -28.35 16.96 -18.29
CA SER A 1053 -27.78 15.83 -19.05
C SER A 1053 -28.75 14.65 -19.24
N LYS A 1054 -29.71 14.45 -18.32
CA LYS A 1054 -30.71 13.36 -18.40
C LYS A 1054 -31.96 13.74 -19.19
N VAL A 1055 -32.35 15.01 -19.19
CA VAL A 1055 -33.43 15.50 -20.04
C VAL A 1055 -32.94 15.47 -21.48
N ASN A 1056 -31.78 16.04 -21.76
CA ASN A 1056 -31.19 16.08 -23.10
C ASN A 1056 -30.95 14.65 -23.64
N TYR A 1057 -30.48 13.71 -22.81
CA TYR A 1057 -30.34 12.30 -23.21
C TYR A 1057 -31.68 11.64 -23.60
N LEU A 1058 -32.80 11.99 -22.96
CA LEU A 1058 -34.11 11.40 -23.25
C LEU A 1058 -34.84 12.11 -24.40
N ILE A 1059 -34.68 13.42 -24.54
CA ILE A 1059 -35.37 14.25 -25.52
C ILE A 1059 -34.57 14.38 -26.82
N ASP A 1060 -33.30 14.79 -26.73
CA ASP A 1060 -32.47 15.12 -27.90
C ASP A 1060 -31.77 13.89 -28.49
N GLU A 1061 -31.13 13.05 -27.66
CA GLU A 1061 -30.43 11.85 -28.12
C GLU A 1061 -31.37 10.67 -28.44
N LEU A 1062 -32.48 10.53 -27.69
CA LEU A 1062 -33.43 9.42 -27.83
C LEU A 1062 -34.79 9.81 -28.45
N GLY A 1063 -35.04 11.09 -28.73
CA GLY A 1063 -36.21 11.54 -29.48
C GLY A 1063 -37.56 11.38 -28.76
N TYR A 1064 -37.61 11.17 -27.44
CA TYR A 1064 -38.88 11.10 -26.73
C TYR A 1064 -39.51 12.50 -26.57
N PRO A 1065 -40.85 12.64 -26.66
CA PRO A 1065 -41.50 13.92 -26.38
C PRO A 1065 -41.46 14.25 -24.88
N LEU A 1066 -41.44 15.54 -24.53
CA LEU A 1066 -41.41 16.04 -23.13
C LEU A 1066 -42.55 15.47 -22.26
N SER A 1067 -43.71 15.15 -22.85
CA SER A 1067 -44.83 14.46 -22.18
C SER A 1067 -44.45 13.10 -21.57
N THR A 1068 -43.39 12.45 -22.05
CA THR A 1068 -42.82 11.22 -21.46
C THR A 1068 -42.24 11.48 -20.06
N LEU A 1069 -41.66 12.67 -19.85
CA LEU A 1069 -41.14 13.08 -18.55
C LEU A 1069 -42.26 13.52 -17.60
N ILE A 1070 -43.35 14.11 -18.12
CA ILE A 1070 -44.55 14.45 -17.34
C ILE A 1070 -45.26 13.17 -16.85
N THR A 1071 -45.41 12.17 -17.72
CA THR A 1071 -46.10 10.91 -17.40
C THR A 1071 -45.25 9.92 -16.59
N PHE A 1072 -43.92 10.00 -16.65
CA PHE A 1072 -43.03 9.15 -15.85
C PHE A 1072 -41.80 9.92 -15.29
N PRO A 1073 -42.01 10.94 -14.43
CA PRO A 1073 -40.93 11.79 -13.92
C PRO A 1073 -39.89 11.03 -13.07
N THR A 1074 -40.26 9.85 -12.56
CA THR A 1074 -39.38 8.95 -11.83
C THR A 1074 -38.24 8.38 -12.70
N CYS A 1075 -38.26 8.51 -14.03
CA CYS A 1075 -37.11 8.16 -14.87
C CYS A 1075 -35.83 8.90 -14.44
N LEU A 1076 -35.92 10.20 -14.12
CA LEU A 1076 -34.79 11.07 -13.79
C LEU A 1076 -34.05 10.63 -12.52
N LYS A 1077 -34.66 9.79 -11.69
CA LYS A 1077 -34.06 9.20 -10.47
C LYS A 1077 -32.99 8.15 -10.77
N TYR A 1078 -33.03 7.49 -11.93
CA TYR A 1078 -32.04 6.48 -12.32
C TYR A 1078 -30.73 7.15 -12.79
N THR A 1079 -29.58 6.49 -12.64
CA THR A 1079 -28.29 7.04 -13.11
C THR A 1079 -28.26 7.14 -14.64
N LEU A 1080 -27.60 8.15 -15.20
CA LEU A 1080 -27.49 8.33 -16.65
C LEU A 1080 -26.83 7.12 -17.32
N GLN A 1081 -25.80 6.56 -16.68
CA GLN A 1081 -25.18 5.29 -17.07
C GLN A 1081 -26.16 4.10 -17.14
N ARG A 1082 -27.15 4.02 -16.22
CA ARG A 1082 -28.21 2.99 -16.28
C ARG A 1082 -29.20 3.26 -17.42
N MET A 1083 -29.43 4.52 -17.78
CA MET A 1083 -30.24 4.88 -18.96
C MET A 1083 -29.50 4.45 -20.24
N LYS A 1084 -28.29 4.98 -20.48
CA LYS A 1084 -27.44 4.66 -21.65
C LYS A 1084 -27.33 3.15 -21.89
N LEU A 1085 -26.90 2.39 -20.88
CA LEU A 1085 -26.73 0.93 -20.98
C LEU A 1085 -28.04 0.20 -21.35
N ARG A 1086 -29.18 0.61 -20.77
CA ARG A 1086 -30.46 -0.08 -20.99
C ARG A 1086 -31.12 0.28 -22.30
N PHE A 1087 -31.05 1.54 -22.74
CA PHE A 1087 -31.56 1.94 -24.05
C PHE A 1087 -30.70 1.37 -25.18
N ALA A 1088 -29.37 1.41 -25.08
CA ALA A 1088 -28.48 0.77 -26.06
C ALA A 1088 -28.78 -0.74 -26.22
N MET A 1089 -28.89 -1.47 -25.10
CA MET A 1089 -29.25 -2.89 -25.10
C MET A 1089 -30.66 -3.13 -25.68
N PHE A 1090 -31.61 -2.24 -25.40
CA PHE A 1090 -32.99 -2.35 -25.88
C PHE A 1090 -33.10 -2.12 -27.39
N SER A 1091 -32.45 -1.08 -27.93
CA SER A 1091 -32.36 -0.82 -29.38
C SER A 1091 -31.67 -1.97 -30.12
N TRP A 1092 -30.62 -2.56 -29.55
CA TRP A 1092 -29.94 -3.73 -30.10
C TRP A 1092 -30.85 -4.98 -30.19
N LEU A 1093 -31.76 -5.15 -29.21
CA LEU A 1093 -32.79 -6.21 -29.20
C LEU A 1093 -33.96 -5.92 -30.16
N GLN A 1094 -34.37 -4.65 -30.31
CA GLN A 1094 -35.38 -4.24 -31.30
C GLN A 1094 -34.90 -4.52 -32.72
N ALA A 1095 -33.66 -4.16 -33.06
CA ALA A 1095 -33.02 -4.44 -34.34
C ALA A 1095 -32.89 -5.95 -34.68
N ARG A 1096 -33.21 -6.85 -33.74
CA ARG A 1096 -33.21 -8.31 -33.88
C ARG A 1096 -34.60 -8.93 -33.68
N GLY A 1097 -35.66 -8.12 -33.61
CA GLY A 1097 -37.04 -8.57 -33.40
C GLY A 1097 -37.28 -9.26 -32.06
N LYS A 1098 -36.39 -9.07 -31.06
CA LYS A 1098 -36.51 -9.70 -29.73
C LYS A 1098 -37.18 -8.80 -28.69
N ALA A 1099 -37.33 -7.51 -28.98
CA ALA A 1099 -38.05 -6.54 -28.16
C ALA A 1099 -39.21 -5.90 -28.95
N ASP A 1100 -40.31 -5.62 -28.26
CA ASP A 1100 -41.48 -4.92 -28.81
C ASP A 1100 -41.17 -3.41 -28.95
N PRO A 1101 -41.37 -2.80 -30.14
CA PRO A 1101 -41.21 -1.36 -30.36
C PRO A 1101 -42.05 -0.46 -29.45
N LYS A 1102 -43.21 -0.94 -28.96
CA LYS A 1102 -44.22 -0.11 -28.26
C LYS A 1102 -44.09 -0.08 -26.73
N LEU A 1103 -42.98 -0.58 -26.17
CA LEU A 1103 -42.78 -0.63 -24.72
C LEU A 1103 -42.47 0.75 -24.11
N ALA A 1104 -43.22 1.12 -23.07
CA ALA A 1104 -43.02 2.36 -22.34
C ALA A 1104 -41.67 2.40 -21.59
N VAL A 1105 -41.03 3.58 -21.55
CA VAL A 1105 -39.76 3.89 -20.87
C VAL A 1105 -39.70 3.36 -19.43
N SER A 1106 -40.80 3.44 -18.69
CA SER A 1106 -40.93 2.91 -17.33
C SER A 1106 -40.63 1.41 -17.24
N THR A 1107 -41.06 0.61 -18.22
CA THR A 1107 -40.84 -0.85 -18.26
C THR A 1107 -39.37 -1.19 -18.45
N ILE A 1108 -38.63 -0.35 -19.18
CA ILE A 1108 -37.20 -0.49 -19.46
C ILE A 1108 -36.36 -0.10 -18.24
N LEU A 1109 -36.66 1.05 -17.60
CA LEU A 1109 -35.82 1.62 -16.54
C LEU A 1109 -36.09 1.07 -15.13
N VAL A 1110 -37.35 0.77 -14.79
CA VAL A 1110 -37.76 0.51 -13.38
C VAL A 1110 -37.26 -0.83 -12.85
N CYS A 1111 -37.24 -1.87 -13.69
CA CYS A 1111 -36.99 -3.23 -13.23
C CYS A 1111 -35.58 -3.46 -12.66
N SER A 1112 -35.46 -4.40 -11.71
CA SER A 1112 -34.17 -4.83 -11.15
C SER A 1112 -33.26 -5.44 -12.23
N ASP A 1113 -31.95 -5.48 -11.99
CA ASP A 1113 -31.00 -5.94 -13.02
C ASP A 1113 -31.10 -7.45 -13.29
N LYS A 1114 -31.46 -8.26 -12.29
CA LYS A 1114 -31.84 -9.67 -12.48
C LYS A 1114 -33.07 -9.79 -13.39
N PHE A 1115 -34.11 -8.98 -13.16
CA PHE A 1115 -35.33 -9.04 -13.97
C PHE A 1115 -35.12 -8.48 -15.39
N PHE A 1116 -34.31 -7.42 -15.54
CA PHE A 1116 -33.92 -6.90 -16.86
C PHE A 1116 -33.14 -7.95 -17.67
N ALA A 1117 -32.22 -8.67 -17.02
CA ALA A 1117 -31.50 -9.78 -17.64
C ALA A 1117 -32.47 -10.87 -18.12
N THR A 1118 -33.28 -11.44 -17.21
CA THR A 1118 -34.22 -12.51 -17.56
C THR A 1118 -35.28 -12.09 -18.59
N ARG A 1119 -35.82 -10.85 -18.51
CA ARG A 1119 -36.93 -10.40 -19.38
C ARG A 1119 -36.49 -9.90 -20.75
N PHE A 1120 -35.31 -9.31 -20.88
CA PHE A 1120 -34.85 -8.68 -22.12
C PHE A 1120 -33.56 -9.29 -22.66
N VAL A 1121 -32.49 -9.30 -21.84
CA VAL A 1121 -31.14 -9.69 -22.28
C VAL A 1121 -31.12 -11.15 -22.73
N ASN A 1122 -31.72 -12.04 -21.94
CA ASN A 1122 -31.75 -13.49 -22.20
C ASN A 1122 -32.68 -13.90 -23.35
N ARG A 1123 -33.31 -12.95 -24.08
CA ARG A 1123 -34.06 -13.23 -25.31
C ARG A 1123 -33.16 -13.45 -26.54
N HIS A 1124 -31.85 -13.27 -26.39
CA HIS A 1124 -30.84 -13.53 -27.41
C HIS A 1124 -29.65 -14.26 -26.78
N PRO A 1125 -29.07 -15.31 -27.41
CA PRO A 1125 -27.94 -16.05 -26.84
C PRO A 1125 -26.74 -15.15 -26.53
N ASP A 1126 -26.34 -14.28 -27.46
CA ASP A 1126 -25.25 -13.30 -27.24
C ASP A 1126 -25.59 -12.15 -26.30
N GLY A 1127 -26.84 -12.04 -25.82
CA GLY A 1127 -27.32 -10.90 -25.05
C GLY A 1127 -26.47 -10.58 -23.81
N PRO A 1128 -26.13 -11.57 -22.95
CA PRO A 1128 -25.28 -11.34 -21.78
C PRO A 1128 -23.87 -10.84 -22.14
N LYS A 1129 -23.30 -11.33 -23.25
CA LYS A 1129 -21.99 -10.90 -23.75
C LYS A 1129 -22.03 -9.48 -24.30
N HIS A 1130 -23.05 -9.13 -25.09
CA HIS A 1130 -23.21 -7.76 -25.57
C HIS A 1130 -23.44 -6.75 -24.43
N LEU A 1131 -24.18 -7.13 -23.39
CA LEU A 1131 -24.35 -6.31 -22.18
C LEU A 1131 -23.03 -6.12 -21.42
N GLU A 1132 -22.17 -7.12 -21.37
CA GLU A 1132 -20.80 -7.03 -20.84
C GLU A 1132 -19.96 -6.01 -21.62
N ASP A 1133 -20.01 -6.05 -22.95
CA ASP A 1133 -19.20 -5.20 -23.81
C ASP A 1133 -19.71 -3.74 -23.84
N LEU A 1134 -21.03 -3.53 -23.78
CA LEU A 1134 -21.63 -2.20 -23.58
C LEU A 1134 -21.21 -1.57 -22.24
N LYS A 1135 -21.10 -2.34 -21.15
CA LYS A 1135 -20.58 -1.80 -19.87
C LYS A 1135 -19.12 -1.35 -19.98
N LYS A 1136 -18.28 -2.10 -20.73
CA LYS A 1136 -16.86 -1.78 -20.90
C LYS A 1136 -16.68 -0.49 -21.69
N LEU A 1137 -17.43 -0.31 -22.78
CA LEU A 1137 -17.47 0.92 -23.57
C LEU A 1137 -17.91 2.12 -22.72
N LEU A 1138 -19.02 1.97 -21.99
CA LEU A 1138 -19.58 3.03 -21.12
C LEU A 1138 -18.78 3.29 -19.83
N LEU A 1139 -17.67 2.59 -19.60
CA LEU A 1139 -16.69 2.89 -18.54
C LEU A 1139 -15.44 3.62 -19.08
N CYS A 1140 -15.37 3.87 -20.39
CA CYS A 1140 -14.35 4.68 -21.04
C CYS A 1140 -14.87 6.06 -21.50
N GLU A 1141 -16.15 6.37 -21.25
CA GLU A 1141 -16.78 7.70 -21.29
C GLU A 1141 -16.87 8.31 -19.86
#